data_AF-A0A167Y9D5-F1
#
_entry.id   AF-A0A167Y9D5-F1
#
_cell.length_a   1.000
_cell.length_b   1.000
_cell.length_c   1.000
_cell.angle_alpha   90.00
_cell.angle_beta   90.00
_cell.angle_gamma   90.00
#
_symmetry.space_group_name_H-M   'P 1'
#
loop_
_entity.id
_entity.type
_entity.pdbx_description
1 polymer ?
#
loop_
_entity_poly.entity_id
_entity_poly.type
_entity_poly.pdbx_seq_one_letter_code
_entity_poly.pdbx_strand_id
1 'polypeptide(L)'
;MSNYTNIEEHGVVDGASSFVLEDDGFSPVSAPLSDQPGSPFPPSSPPLAQSSPVDDNSYLDDNSYPRNVDSLDGLTFSSYDDGEAYIAQRAEEADFAIVKRRSRNRCLTIPGGYRYHDIECYMARFSESKAQSDRHSTAVRCGCPWKGTFQYCDGLWKFTLKHREHNHVKQKGSEIPANRRRHRDMAVRARVMELSRAFRARAVDIAKQVSKEMNVTVTPKDVQNIRDAEGVKSRENFTATQCFFRELRRDEDCIVEYKLDERNRPVYVLFTFKSCVEVWKENPEVLMMDNTYKTNCFELPLMEITGSTGLNTTFSVAWCLMSGEKVDDYRWVLSHLTSIIFTHGLSVPDVVITDFDKALLRARSEVWPNATSQLCVWHIQKNVRFNIAKKWDGSLEGTYLGSLIGERGSQIRDDDAAGNQRRSAARTQSNPSSSNDLTASARSTADISRRWENDADGCLDAWNTVVHASTKDESDAAWDQMKIEFRTQKAILDYLDSTYIVRRDLFADYATKQIQNFGIQSTSRTESAHAALKSHLSNSRASLDVLLRAIKDTLTQQRDTYFRRLNAERGKDIVECRDTPIFRDLRRKVSHAAFKTMLEQWHIAKEALERSSGAVNMACTETFMRQHESRGDPSSNGAHALAFMESRAPPRRSSIAQHSRPCDQTSAWYEKETRETPLA
;
A
#
# COMPACT_ATOMS: atom_id res chain seq x y z
N MET A 1 -9.00 60.36 9.77
CA MET A 1 -8.15 61.15 10.68
C MET A 1 -7.03 60.22 11.12
N SER A 2 -5.95 60.11 10.31
CA SER A 2 -4.69 60.90 10.42
C SER A 2 -3.76 60.25 11.46
N ASN A 3 -2.52 59.78 11.21
CA ASN A 3 -1.48 59.94 10.17
C ASN A 3 -0.63 58.63 10.15
N TYR A 4 -0.11 58.06 9.07
CA TYR A 4 0.89 58.48 8.05
C TYR A 4 2.27 58.91 8.57
N THR A 5 3.27 58.03 8.36
CA THR A 5 4.65 58.39 7.91
C THR A 5 5.29 57.18 7.19
N ASN A 6 5.60 57.37 5.90
CA ASN A 6 6.54 56.61 5.06
C ASN A 6 8.00 56.86 5.57
N ILE A 7 9.13 56.29 5.12
CA ILE A 7 9.69 55.74 3.86
C ILE A 7 10.86 54.81 4.32
N GLU A 8 11.19 53.65 3.73
CA GLU A 8 12.20 53.51 2.66
C GLU A 8 12.15 52.14 1.99
N GLU A 9 12.15 52.19 0.66
CA GLU A 9 12.29 51.10 -0.31
C GLU A 9 13.73 50.59 -0.36
N HIS A 10 13.93 49.28 -0.47
CA HIS A 10 15.05 48.72 -1.26
C HIS A 10 14.78 47.25 -1.66
N GLY A 11 14.67 47.05 -2.97
CA GLY A 11 15.35 45.95 -3.67
C GLY A 11 14.69 44.57 -3.69
N VAL A 12 13.68 44.39 -4.53
CA VAL A 12 13.29 43.08 -5.07
C VAL A 12 14.36 42.65 -6.08
N VAL A 13 14.97 41.48 -5.88
CA VAL A 13 15.80 40.81 -6.90
C VAL A 13 15.07 39.55 -7.35
N ASP A 14 14.37 39.68 -8.47
CA ASP A 14 13.89 38.57 -9.29
C ASP A 14 15.09 37.79 -9.84
N GLY A 15 15.06 36.47 -9.66
CA GLY A 15 16.06 35.53 -10.15
C GLY A 15 15.42 34.37 -10.91
N ALA A 16 14.54 34.68 -11.87
CA ALA A 16 14.05 33.71 -12.84
C ALA A 16 15.12 33.48 -13.93
N SER A 17 15.84 32.37 -13.83
CA SER A 17 16.77 31.93 -14.88
C SER A 17 16.01 31.17 -15.96
N SER A 18 15.57 31.88 -17.00
CA SER A 18 15.17 31.30 -18.28
C SER A 18 16.39 30.71 -18.99
N PHE A 19 16.37 29.42 -19.29
CA PHE A 19 17.34 28.83 -20.22
C PHE A 19 16.59 28.34 -21.45
N VAL A 20 16.80 29.06 -22.55
CA VAL A 20 16.37 28.76 -23.91
C VAL A 20 17.37 27.76 -24.49
N LEU A 21 16.88 26.64 -25.03
CA LEU A 21 17.65 25.84 -25.98
C LEU A 21 16.93 25.84 -27.31
N GLU A 22 17.69 26.30 -28.29
CA GLU A 22 17.32 26.51 -29.68
C GLU A 22 16.99 25.19 -30.39
N ASP A 23 16.09 25.35 -31.35
CA ASP A 23 15.43 24.36 -32.18
C ASP A 23 16.29 24.16 -33.44
N ASP A 24 17.03 23.05 -33.54
CA ASP A 24 17.66 22.63 -34.79
C ASP A 24 16.81 21.54 -35.44
N GLY A 25 15.97 22.00 -36.36
CA GLY A 25 15.14 21.17 -37.21
C GLY A 25 15.94 20.37 -38.22
N PHE A 26 15.53 19.12 -38.43
CA PHE A 26 15.69 18.44 -39.71
C PHE A 26 14.43 17.62 -40.01
N SER A 27 13.68 18.11 -41.00
CA SER A 27 12.57 17.41 -41.65
C SER A 27 13.09 16.44 -42.74
N PRO A 28 12.25 15.50 -43.21
CA PRO A 28 12.65 14.23 -43.79
C PRO A 28 12.84 14.29 -45.31
N VAL A 29 13.68 13.41 -45.85
CA VAL A 29 13.75 13.15 -47.29
C VAL A 29 13.19 11.77 -47.58
N SER A 30 12.22 11.76 -48.49
CA SER A 30 11.43 10.61 -48.93
C SER A 30 11.99 9.97 -50.20
N ALA A 31 11.62 8.68 -50.36
CA ALA A 31 11.38 7.91 -51.61
C ALA A 31 12.58 7.19 -52.29
N PRO A 32 12.35 6.16 -53.15
CA PRO A 32 11.08 5.49 -53.51
C PRO A 32 11.09 3.94 -53.42
N LEU A 33 9.86 3.39 -53.52
CA LEU A 33 9.51 2.00 -53.79
C LEU A 33 9.90 1.56 -55.21
N SER A 34 10.31 0.30 -55.38
CA SER A 34 10.11 -0.44 -56.63
C SER A 34 9.69 -1.88 -56.34
N ASP A 35 8.50 -2.23 -56.83
CA ASP A 35 7.93 -3.57 -56.92
C ASP A 35 8.58 -4.40 -58.03
N GLN A 36 8.71 -5.72 -57.81
CA GLN A 36 8.15 -6.82 -58.64
C GLN A 36 8.89 -8.17 -58.37
N PRO A 37 8.26 -9.33 -58.64
CA PRO A 37 8.28 -10.51 -57.77
C PRO A 37 9.01 -11.73 -58.34
N GLY A 38 9.35 -12.68 -57.47
CA GLY A 38 9.87 -14.00 -57.85
C GLY A 38 9.66 -15.05 -56.76
N SER A 39 8.85 -16.07 -57.09
CA SER A 39 8.38 -17.19 -56.27
C SER A 39 9.43 -18.31 -56.07
N PRO A 40 9.15 -19.36 -55.26
CA PRO A 40 10.09 -19.94 -54.29
C PRO A 40 10.80 -21.23 -54.74
N PHE A 41 11.95 -21.52 -54.14
CA PHE A 41 12.54 -22.87 -54.10
C PHE A 41 13.06 -23.21 -52.68
N PRO A 42 13.01 -24.49 -52.28
CA PRO A 42 13.02 -24.94 -50.89
C PRO A 42 14.44 -25.07 -50.30
N PRO A 43 14.58 -25.12 -48.96
CA PRO A 43 15.88 -25.34 -48.33
C PRO A 43 16.33 -26.79 -48.49
N SER A 44 17.52 -26.95 -49.06
CA SER A 44 18.29 -28.18 -49.15
C SER A 44 18.81 -28.59 -47.77
N SER A 45 18.47 -29.81 -47.35
CA SER A 45 19.06 -30.51 -46.21
C SER A 45 20.53 -30.90 -46.50
N PRO A 46 21.47 -30.74 -45.56
CA PRO A 46 22.76 -31.42 -45.60
C PRO A 46 22.76 -32.72 -44.76
N PRO A 47 23.74 -33.62 -44.97
CA PRO A 47 23.49 -35.05 -45.10
C PRO A 47 23.60 -35.86 -43.82
N LEU A 48 22.87 -36.98 -43.80
CA LEU A 48 23.07 -38.13 -42.94
C LEU A 48 24.49 -38.70 -43.11
N ALA A 49 25.26 -38.74 -42.02
CA ALA A 49 26.42 -39.62 -41.91
C ALA A 49 26.03 -40.82 -41.05
N GLN A 50 26.10 -42.01 -41.66
CA GLN A 50 25.94 -43.30 -41.01
C GLN A 50 27.21 -43.63 -40.20
N SER A 51 27.04 -44.13 -38.98
CA SER A 51 28.00 -45.02 -38.33
C SER A 51 27.25 -46.10 -37.57
N SER A 52 27.63 -47.35 -37.81
CA SER A 52 27.12 -48.60 -37.23
C SER A 52 27.32 -48.70 -35.71
N PRO A 53 26.63 -49.63 -35.02
CA PRO A 53 26.34 -49.55 -33.60
C PRO A 53 27.52 -50.03 -32.74
N VAL A 54 27.72 -49.37 -31.60
CA VAL A 54 28.56 -49.89 -30.52
C VAL A 54 27.64 -50.05 -29.31
N ASP A 55 27.20 -51.28 -29.08
CA ASP A 55 26.75 -51.72 -27.76
C ASP A 55 27.99 -51.90 -26.89
N ASP A 56 28.11 -51.19 -25.77
CA ASP A 56 28.24 -51.85 -24.48
C ASP A 56 27.99 -50.87 -23.31
N ASN A 57 27.28 -51.37 -22.31
CA ASN A 57 26.86 -50.70 -21.10
C ASN A 57 28.06 -50.20 -20.28
N SER A 58 28.15 -48.89 -20.09
CA SER A 58 28.80 -48.33 -18.90
C SER A 58 27.83 -47.41 -18.18
N TYR A 59 27.60 -47.71 -16.91
CA TYR A 59 26.78 -46.94 -15.99
C TYR A 59 27.20 -45.46 -16.05
N LEU A 60 26.33 -44.61 -16.60
CA LEU A 60 26.57 -43.16 -16.67
C LEU A 60 26.48 -42.57 -15.27
N ASP A 61 27.60 -41.99 -14.82
CA ASP A 61 27.66 -41.06 -13.71
C ASP A 61 26.83 -39.81 -14.05
N ASP A 62 25.63 -39.73 -13.47
CA ASP A 62 24.57 -38.72 -13.69
C ASP A 62 25.05 -37.26 -13.47
N ASN A 63 26.19 -37.09 -12.79
CA ASN A 63 26.74 -35.79 -12.43
C ASN A 63 27.73 -35.17 -13.44
N SER A 64 28.12 -35.87 -14.51
CA SER A 64 29.09 -35.32 -15.49
C SER A 64 28.43 -34.39 -16.51
N TYR A 65 28.98 -33.18 -16.74
CA TYR A 65 28.48 -32.25 -17.77
C TYR A 65 28.61 -32.87 -19.17
N PRO A 66 27.57 -32.77 -20.02
CA PRO A 66 27.68 -33.25 -21.39
C PRO A 66 28.76 -32.47 -22.14
N ARG A 67 29.55 -33.16 -22.98
CA ARG A 67 30.63 -32.56 -23.78
C ARG A 67 30.13 -31.76 -25.01
N ASN A 68 28.84 -31.44 -25.06
CA ASN A 68 28.20 -30.73 -26.18
C ASN A 68 28.66 -29.26 -26.30
N VAL A 69 29.22 -28.68 -25.24
CA VAL A 69 29.87 -27.36 -25.29
C VAL A 69 31.36 -27.48 -25.61
N ASP A 70 32.00 -28.57 -25.20
CA ASP A 70 33.41 -28.85 -25.51
C ASP A 70 33.66 -29.05 -27.02
N SER A 71 32.68 -29.61 -27.74
CA SER A 71 32.73 -29.80 -29.19
C SER A 71 32.61 -28.50 -29.99
N LEU A 72 32.36 -27.37 -29.32
CA LEU A 72 32.21 -26.06 -29.95
C LEU A 72 33.55 -25.31 -30.06
N ASP A 73 34.61 -25.84 -29.45
CA ASP A 73 35.96 -25.28 -29.54
C ASP A 73 36.41 -25.17 -31.00
N GLY A 74 36.84 -23.97 -31.40
CA GLY A 74 37.31 -23.69 -32.74
C GLY A 74 36.25 -23.25 -33.75
N LEU A 75 34.96 -23.26 -33.39
CA LEU A 75 33.89 -22.74 -34.26
C LEU A 75 34.03 -21.24 -34.54
N THR A 76 33.67 -20.83 -35.75
CA THR A 76 33.72 -19.45 -36.22
C THR A 76 32.34 -18.90 -36.53
N PHE A 77 32.11 -17.62 -36.21
CA PHE A 77 30.84 -16.93 -36.36
C PHE A 77 31.02 -15.60 -37.09
N SER A 78 30.00 -15.18 -37.84
CA SER A 78 29.96 -13.89 -38.54
C SER A 78 29.89 -12.69 -37.59
N SER A 79 29.28 -12.87 -36.42
CA SER A 79 29.19 -11.84 -35.38
C SER A 79 29.45 -12.44 -34.00
N TYR A 80 29.88 -11.59 -33.07
CA TYR A 80 30.03 -11.99 -31.67
C TYR A 80 28.69 -12.40 -31.05
N ASP A 81 27.61 -11.66 -31.36
CA ASP A 81 26.29 -11.90 -30.78
C ASP A 81 25.70 -13.24 -31.23
N ASP A 82 25.89 -13.62 -32.51
CA ASP A 82 25.48 -14.94 -33.01
C ASP A 82 26.26 -16.07 -32.32
N GLY A 83 27.57 -15.88 -32.16
CA GLY A 83 28.43 -16.83 -31.45
C GLY A 83 28.04 -16.97 -29.98
N GLU A 84 27.86 -15.85 -29.28
CA GLU A 84 27.46 -15.85 -27.87
C GLU A 84 26.09 -16.50 -27.65
N ALA A 85 25.12 -16.19 -28.50
CA ALA A 85 23.79 -16.80 -28.44
C ALA A 85 23.84 -18.32 -28.67
N TYR A 86 24.64 -18.79 -29.64
CA TYR A 86 24.79 -20.20 -29.94
C TYR A 86 25.46 -20.97 -28.79
N ILE A 87 26.55 -20.44 -28.24
CA ILE A 87 27.22 -21.05 -27.07
C ILE A 87 26.30 -21.01 -25.84
N ALA A 88 25.56 -19.92 -25.62
CA ALA A 88 24.61 -19.81 -24.51
C ALA A 88 23.46 -20.82 -24.59
N GLN A 89 22.96 -21.09 -25.79
CA GLN A 89 21.94 -22.13 -26.01
C GLN A 89 22.48 -23.51 -25.66
N ARG A 90 23.68 -23.86 -26.15
CA ARG A 90 24.30 -25.16 -25.86
C ARG A 90 24.65 -25.35 -24.40
N ALA A 91 25.09 -24.28 -23.74
CA ALA A 91 25.33 -24.27 -22.30
C ALA A 91 24.03 -24.52 -21.49
N GLU A 92 22.91 -23.95 -21.93
CA GLU A 92 21.62 -24.20 -21.30
C GLU A 92 21.13 -25.64 -21.50
N GLU A 93 21.28 -26.21 -22.71
CA GLU A 93 21.02 -27.63 -22.99
C GLU A 93 21.92 -28.57 -22.15
N ALA A 94 23.06 -28.06 -21.67
CA ALA A 94 24.00 -28.74 -20.78
C ALA A 94 23.76 -28.45 -19.29
N ASP A 95 22.65 -27.79 -18.92
CA ASP A 95 22.30 -27.41 -17.54
C ASP A 95 23.35 -26.51 -16.84
N PHE A 96 23.89 -25.53 -17.57
CA PHE A 96 24.55 -24.37 -16.98
C PHE A 96 24.24 -23.08 -17.76
N ALA A 97 24.85 -21.96 -17.35
CA ALA A 97 24.73 -20.68 -18.03
C ALA A 97 26.08 -20.01 -18.18
N ILE A 98 26.28 -19.30 -19.28
CA ILE A 98 27.47 -18.47 -19.51
C ILE A 98 27.18 -17.00 -19.17
N VAL A 99 28.22 -16.26 -18.81
CA VAL A 99 28.20 -14.81 -18.61
C VAL A 99 29.45 -14.16 -19.19
N LYS A 100 29.30 -12.95 -19.74
CA LYS A 100 30.42 -12.13 -20.22
C LYS A 100 31.28 -11.61 -19.06
N ARG A 101 32.61 -11.73 -19.17
CA ARG A 101 33.57 -11.06 -18.27
C ARG A 101 33.83 -9.63 -18.74
N ARG A 102 33.90 -8.66 -17.82
CA ARG A 102 34.40 -7.30 -18.14
C ARG A 102 35.87 -7.42 -18.53
N SER A 103 36.23 -6.98 -19.74
CA SER A 103 37.57 -7.09 -20.31
C SER A 103 38.61 -6.28 -19.52
N ARG A 104 39.81 -6.84 -19.37
CA ARG A 104 41.00 -6.10 -18.95
C ARG A 104 41.53 -5.29 -20.16
N ASN A 105 41.98 -4.07 -19.87
CA ASN A 105 42.67 -3.09 -20.72
C ASN A 105 41.87 -2.24 -21.72
N ARG A 106 42.15 -0.93 -21.64
CA ARG A 106 41.45 0.22 -22.27
C ARG A 106 42.11 0.70 -23.57
N CYS A 107 43.05 -0.06 -24.13
CA CYS A 107 43.90 0.40 -25.22
C CYS A 107 43.96 -0.64 -26.34
N LEU A 108 43.01 -0.54 -27.29
CA LEU A 108 43.09 -1.00 -28.69
C LEU A 108 41.68 -0.90 -29.30
N THR A 109 41.44 0.15 -30.09
CA THR A 109 40.17 0.42 -30.77
C THR A 109 40.29 0.05 -32.24
N ILE A 110 39.51 -0.92 -32.70
CA ILE A 110 39.08 -1.07 -34.10
C ILE A 110 37.68 -0.44 -34.18
N PRO A 111 37.20 0.08 -35.32
CA PRO A 111 35.81 0.52 -35.45
C PRO A 111 34.87 -0.63 -35.10
N GLY A 112 34.22 -0.58 -33.93
CA GLY A 112 33.24 -1.59 -33.46
C GLY A 112 33.55 -2.31 -32.14
N GLY A 113 34.76 -2.23 -31.56
CA GLY A 113 35.04 -2.78 -30.21
C GLY A 113 36.27 -3.68 -30.06
N TYR A 114 36.26 -4.48 -28.97
CA TYR A 114 37.40 -5.28 -28.46
C TYR A 114 37.76 -6.46 -29.38
N ARG A 115 39.06 -6.84 -29.47
CA ARG A 115 39.50 -8.05 -30.21
C ARG A 115 39.17 -9.39 -29.53
N TYR A 116 38.85 -9.36 -28.24
CA TYR A 116 38.61 -10.56 -27.42
C TYR A 116 37.42 -10.36 -26.48
N HIS A 117 36.59 -11.40 -26.35
CA HIS A 117 35.52 -11.47 -25.38
C HIS A 117 35.60 -12.76 -24.57
N ASP A 118 35.89 -12.62 -23.28
CA ASP A 118 35.89 -13.74 -22.34
C ASP A 118 34.47 -14.04 -21.86
N ILE A 119 34.10 -15.31 -21.89
CA ILE A 119 32.88 -15.85 -21.28
C ILE A 119 33.25 -16.87 -20.21
N GLU A 120 32.46 -16.92 -19.15
CA GLU A 120 32.68 -17.79 -18.00
C GLU A 120 31.36 -18.42 -17.58
N CYS A 121 31.42 -19.51 -16.82
CA CYS A 121 30.22 -20.05 -16.20
C CYS A 121 29.62 -19.01 -15.23
N TYR A 122 28.29 -18.97 -15.11
CA TYR A 122 27.60 -18.11 -14.15
C TYR A 122 28.09 -18.30 -12.70
N MET A 123 28.55 -19.51 -12.38
CA MET A 123 29.11 -19.90 -11.08
C MET A 123 30.60 -19.54 -10.89
N ALA A 124 31.25 -18.92 -11.90
CA ALA A 124 32.70 -18.63 -11.89
C ALA A 124 33.13 -17.54 -10.89
N ARG A 125 32.20 -16.79 -10.30
CA ARG A 125 32.53 -15.80 -9.27
C ARG A 125 32.45 -16.44 -7.89
N PHE A 126 33.19 -15.94 -6.92
CA PHE A 126 32.87 -16.19 -5.53
C PHE A 126 31.78 -15.20 -5.10
N SER A 127 30.83 -15.65 -4.29
CA SER A 127 29.97 -14.72 -3.55
C SER A 127 30.86 -13.93 -2.59
N GLU A 128 30.89 -12.59 -2.70
CA GLU A 128 31.53 -11.77 -1.67
C GLU A 128 30.87 -12.08 -0.33
N SER A 129 31.67 -12.43 0.68
CA SER A 129 31.21 -12.60 2.06
C SER A 129 30.67 -11.27 2.58
N LYS A 130 29.38 -10.99 2.36
CA LYS A 130 28.66 -10.10 3.25
C LYS A 130 28.51 -10.84 4.58
N ALA A 131 28.82 -10.14 5.67
CA ALA A 131 28.63 -10.60 7.04
C ALA A 131 27.31 -11.37 7.17
N GLN A 132 27.35 -12.47 7.92
CA GLN A 132 26.28 -13.44 8.17
C GLN A 132 24.88 -12.90 7.88
N SER A 133 24.32 -13.35 6.75
CA SER A 133 22.91 -13.20 6.43
C SER A 133 22.37 -14.61 6.22
N ASP A 134 21.39 -15.01 7.03
CA ASP A 134 20.69 -16.30 7.00
C ASP A 134 19.76 -16.47 5.78
N ARG A 135 20.12 -15.90 4.63
CA ARG A 135 19.36 -16.09 3.39
C ARG A 135 19.99 -17.20 2.57
N HIS A 136 19.31 -18.35 2.53
CA HIS A 136 19.53 -19.42 1.57
C HIS A 136 19.36 -18.90 0.12
N SER A 137 20.41 -18.31 -0.42
CA SER A 137 20.54 -18.03 -1.86
C SER A 137 20.74 -19.33 -2.59
N THR A 138 19.77 -19.72 -3.42
CA THR A 138 19.92 -20.80 -4.39
C THR A 138 21.09 -20.44 -5.32
N ALA A 139 22.17 -21.23 -5.25
CA ALA A 139 23.48 -21.02 -5.87
C ALA A 139 24.42 -20.03 -5.14
N VAL A 140 25.19 -20.54 -4.17
CA VAL A 140 26.44 -19.89 -3.73
C VAL A 140 27.42 -20.04 -4.88
N ARG A 141 27.79 -18.93 -5.53
CA ARG A 141 28.74 -19.01 -6.62
C ARG A 141 30.09 -19.49 -6.08
N CYS A 142 30.64 -20.52 -6.71
CA CYS A 142 31.68 -21.39 -6.15
C CYS A 142 33.05 -21.23 -6.83
N GLY A 143 33.23 -20.20 -7.65
CA GLY A 143 34.49 -20.01 -8.39
C GLY A 143 34.70 -21.07 -9.47
N CYS A 144 33.65 -21.45 -10.19
CA CYS A 144 33.73 -22.41 -11.30
C CYS A 144 34.85 -22.06 -12.31
N PRO A 145 35.73 -23.02 -12.66
CA PRO A 145 36.87 -22.74 -13.54
C PRO A 145 36.50 -22.69 -15.02
N TRP A 146 35.32 -23.16 -15.43
CA TRP A 146 34.90 -23.17 -16.83
C TRP A 146 35.01 -21.79 -17.47
N LYS A 147 35.71 -21.72 -18.61
CA LYS A 147 36.02 -20.46 -19.30
C LYS A 147 36.22 -20.68 -20.80
N GLY A 148 35.69 -19.77 -21.60
CA GLY A 148 35.96 -19.66 -23.03
C GLY A 148 36.26 -18.23 -23.45
N THR A 149 36.81 -18.06 -24.65
CA THR A 149 37.17 -16.76 -25.22
C THR A 149 36.76 -16.72 -26.68
N PHE A 150 36.05 -15.67 -27.09
CA PHE A 150 35.88 -15.31 -28.49
C PHE A 150 37.03 -14.39 -28.91
N GLN A 151 37.64 -14.68 -30.05
CA GLN A 151 38.68 -13.89 -30.66
C GLN A 151 38.27 -13.48 -32.08
N TYR A 152 38.42 -12.21 -32.41
CA TYR A 152 38.20 -11.72 -33.77
C TYR A 152 39.46 -11.93 -34.63
N CYS A 153 39.32 -12.76 -35.67
CA CYS A 153 40.36 -13.06 -36.65
C CYS A 153 39.77 -13.00 -38.06
N ASP A 154 40.38 -12.20 -38.95
CA ASP A 154 40.10 -12.21 -40.40
C ASP A 154 38.62 -12.08 -40.78
N GLY A 155 37.89 -11.21 -40.10
CA GLY A 155 36.47 -10.98 -40.38
C GLY A 155 35.50 -11.85 -39.58
N LEU A 156 35.99 -12.87 -38.86
CA LEU A 156 35.18 -13.84 -38.14
C LEU A 156 35.52 -13.88 -36.64
N TRP A 157 34.54 -14.28 -35.84
CA TRP A 157 34.69 -14.52 -34.41
C TRP A 157 34.92 -16.00 -34.15
N LYS A 158 36.12 -16.37 -33.71
CA LYS A 158 36.46 -17.75 -33.33
C LYS A 158 36.25 -17.97 -31.84
N PHE A 159 35.50 -18.99 -31.46
CA PHE A 159 35.39 -19.43 -30.07
C PHE A 159 36.56 -20.36 -29.71
N THR A 160 37.14 -20.18 -28.53
CA THR A 160 38.18 -21.06 -27.99
C THR A 160 37.90 -21.39 -26.52
N LEU A 161 37.77 -22.66 -26.21
CA LEU A 161 37.59 -23.15 -24.84
C LEU A 161 38.94 -23.14 -24.11
N LYS A 162 39.00 -22.50 -22.94
CA LYS A 162 40.22 -22.41 -22.12
C LYS A 162 40.22 -23.44 -21.00
N HIS A 163 39.07 -23.61 -20.34
CA HIS A 163 38.89 -24.56 -19.25
C HIS A 163 37.51 -25.21 -19.38
N ARG A 164 37.48 -26.55 -19.35
CA ARG A 164 36.28 -27.37 -19.55
C ARG A 164 35.61 -27.84 -18.25
N GLU A 165 36.33 -27.77 -17.13
CA GLU A 165 35.91 -28.36 -15.88
C GLU A 165 34.88 -27.50 -15.14
N HIS A 166 33.93 -28.17 -14.48
CA HIS A 166 32.99 -27.57 -13.56
C HIS A 166 33.20 -28.15 -12.16
N ASN A 167 33.09 -27.31 -11.14
CA ASN A 167 33.21 -27.71 -9.74
C ASN A 167 31.87 -27.61 -8.97
N HIS A 168 30.75 -27.66 -9.70
CA HIS A 168 29.41 -27.60 -9.15
C HIS A 168 28.48 -28.55 -9.88
N VAL A 169 27.35 -28.87 -9.25
CA VAL A 169 26.30 -29.71 -9.86
C VAL A 169 25.57 -28.93 -10.95
N LYS A 170 25.03 -29.67 -11.93
CA LYS A 170 24.11 -29.17 -12.98
C LYS A 170 22.94 -28.40 -12.37
N GLN A 171 22.55 -27.31 -13.00
CA GLN A 171 21.39 -26.50 -12.60
C GLN A 171 20.49 -26.32 -13.80
N LYS A 172 19.21 -26.67 -13.65
CA LYS A 172 18.25 -26.52 -14.76
C LYS A 172 18.27 -25.10 -15.28
N GLY A 173 18.26 -24.93 -16.60
CA GLY A 173 18.40 -23.62 -17.24
C GLY A 173 17.45 -22.55 -16.68
N SER A 174 16.20 -22.90 -16.42
CA SER A 174 15.18 -22.00 -15.85
C SER A 174 15.46 -21.55 -14.41
N GLU A 175 16.28 -22.25 -13.65
CA GLU A 175 16.67 -21.92 -12.28
C GLU A 175 17.80 -20.89 -12.23
N ILE A 176 18.57 -20.75 -13.31
CA ILE A 176 19.70 -19.83 -13.39
C ILE A 176 19.26 -18.43 -13.83
N PRO A 177 19.54 -17.35 -13.06
CA PRO A 177 19.12 -15.99 -13.42
C PRO A 177 19.65 -15.48 -14.77
N ALA A 178 20.81 -15.96 -15.23
CA ALA A 178 21.38 -15.58 -16.52
C ALA A 178 20.57 -16.12 -17.71
N ASN A 179 20.21 -17.40 -17.69
CA ASN A 179 19.36 -18.01 -18.72
C ASN A 179 17.97 -17.39 -18.73
N ARG A 180 17.34 -17.18 -17.56
CA ARG A 180 16.08 -16.44 -17.48
C ARG A 180 16.17 -15.03 -18.06
N ARG A 181 17.31 -14.34 -17.97
CA ARG A 181 17.48 -13.00 -18.58
C ARG A 181 17.52 -13.07 -20.10
N ARG A 182 18.13 -14.11 -20.67
CA ARG A 182 18.20 -14.31 -22.13
C ARG A 182 16.83 -14.57 -22.74
N HIS A 183 15.97 -15.32 -22.06
CA HIS A 183 14.60 -15.60 -22.50
C HIS A 183 13.58 -14.47 -22.25
N ARG A 184 14.02 -13.32 -21.67
CA ARG A 184 13.16 -12.15 -21.43
C ARG A 184 13.28 -11.13 -22.55
N ASP A 185 12.76 -11.52 -23.71
CA ASP A 185 12.71 -10.67 -24.90
C ASP A 185 11.79 -9.45 -24.72
N MET A 186 11.69 -8.63 -25.77
CA MET A 186 10.87 -7.41 -25.74
C MET A 186 9.39 -7.71 -25.50
N ALA A 187 8.86 -8.83 -26.02
CA ALA A 187 7.46 -9.22 -25.86
C ALA A 187 7.14 -9.59 -24.41
N VAL A 188 7.99 -10.39 -23.76
CA VAL A 188 7.84 -10.73 -22.33
C VAL A 188 7.88 -9.46 -21.48
N ARG A 189 8.79 -8.53 -21.76
CA ARG A 189 8.90 -7.26 -21.03
C ARG A 189 7.67 -6.38 -21.22
N ALA A 190 7.19 -6.23 -22.45
CA ALA A 190 6.00 -5.45 -22.77
C ALA A 190 4.76 -6.01 -22.06
N ARG A 191 4.58 -7.34 -22.10
CA ARG A 191 3.46 -8.00 -21.42
C ARG A 191 3.51 -7.87 -19.90
N VAL A 192 4.71 -7.99 -19.30
CA VAL A 192 4.92 -7.72 -17.88
C VAL A 192 4.51 -6.29 -17.52
N MET A 193 4.89 -5.30 -18.33
CA MET A 193 4.55 -3.90 -18.09
C MET A 193 3.05 -3.63 -18.29
N GLU A 194 2.42 -4.25 -19.28
CA GLU A 194 0.97 -4.18 -19.52
C GLU A 194 0.19 -4.71 -18.31
N LEU A 195 0.48 -5.93 -17.87
CA LEU A 195 -0.18 -6.54 -16.71
C LEU A 195 0.13 -5.81 -15.39
N SER A 196 1.27 -5.11 -15.33
CA SER A 196 1.63 -4.29 -14.17
C SER A 196 0.75 -3.07 -13.98
N ARG A 197 -0.05 -2.67 -14.99
CA ARG A 197 -1.01 -1.55 -14.89
C ARG A 197 -2.31 -1.94 -14.19
N ALA A 198 -2.56 -3.23 -13.98
CA ALA A 198 -3.80 -3.71 -13.37
C ALA A 198 -3.83 -3.53 -11.84
N PHE A 199 -5.02 -3.41 -11.28
CA PHE A 199 -5.22 -3.27 -9.83
C PHE A 199 -4.77 -4.54 -9.07
N ARG A 200 -4.03 -4.36 -7.95
CA ARG A 200 -3.42 -5.46 -7.15
C ARG A 200 -2.54 -6.40 -7.98
N ALA A 201 -1.85 -5.88 -9.01
CA ALA A 201 -0.97 -6.67 -9.85
C ALA A 201 0.32 -7.06 -9.10
N ARG A 202 0.19 -8.06 -8.22
CA ARG A 202 1.31 -8.63 -7.48
C ARG A 202 2.26 -9.27 -8.47
N ALA A 203 3.56 -9.05 -8.25
CA ALA A 203 4.60 -9.65 -9.09
C ALA A 203 4.45 -11.19 -9.21
N VAL A 204 3.89 -11.84 -8.18
CA VAL A 204 3.58 -13.28 -8.18
C VAL A 204 2.50 -13.66 -9.18
N ASP A 205 1.43 -12.86 -9.27
CA ASP A 205 0.31 -13.17 -10.15
C ASP A 205 0.70 -12.90 -11.62
N ILE A 206 1.41 -11.78 -11.86
CA ILE A 206 1.98 -11.46 -13.18
C ILE A 206 2.98 -12.53 -13.62
N ALA A 207 3.91 -12.92 -12.75
CA ALA A 207 4.91 -13.93 -13.07
C ALA A 207 4.26 -15.25 -13.50
N LYS A 208 3.24 -15.71 -12.76
CA LYS A 208 2.47 -16.92 -13.10
C LYS A 208 1.75 -16.78 -14.44
N GLN A 209 1.08 -15.65 -14.66
CA GLN A 209 0.33 -15.41 -15.88
C GLN A 209 1.24 -15.34 -17.11
N VAL A 210 2.28 -14.51 -17.07
CA VAL A 210 3.24 -14.37 -18.16
C VAL A 210 3.96 -15.69 -18.44
N SER A 211 4.32 -16.45 -17.39
CA SER A 211 4.98 -17.74 -17.59
C SER A 211 4.10 -18.74 -18.34
N LYS A 212 2.80 -18.74 -18.06
CA LYS A 212 1.81 -19.59 -18.72
C LYS A 212 1.52 -19.13 -20.16
N GLU A 213 1.31 -17.83 -20.36
CA GLU A 213 0.95 -17.26 -21.66
C GLU A 213 2.09 -17.36 -22.68
N MET A 214 3.32 -17.12 -22.23
CA MET A 214 4.50 -16.98 -23.11
C MET A 214 5.38 -18.24 -23.12
N ASN A 215 5.05 -19.28 -22.35
CA ASN A 215 5.84 -20.50 -22.17
C ASN A 215 7.32 -20.24 -21.78
N VAL A 216 7.56 -19.22 -20.95
CA VAL A 216 8.89 -18.83 -20.44
C VAL A 216 8.87 -18.78 -18.93
N THR A 217 9.91 -19.25 -18.25
CA THR A 217 9.97 -19.13 -16.78
C THR A 217 10.23 -17.69 -16.34
N VAL A 218 9.22 -17.04 -15.77
CA VAL A 218 9.32 -15.70 -15.17
C VAL A 218 9.08 -15.82 -13.66
N THR A 219 10.00 -15.31 -12.85
CA THR A 219 9.83 -15.25 -11.39
C THR A 219 9.29 -13.90 -10.92
N PRO A 220 8.73 -13.79 -9.71
CA PRO A 220 8.31 -12.51 -9.15
C PRO A 220 9.46 -11.49 -9.08
N LYS A 221 10.69 -11.96 -8.79
CA LYS A 221 11.88 -11.11 -8.79
C LYS A 221 12.22 -10.60 -10.18
N ASP A 222 11.93 -11.38 -11.22
CA ASP A 222 12.17 -11.01 -12.61
C ASP A 222 11.19 -9.93 -13.09
N VAL A 223 9.90 -10.07 -12.77
CA VAL A 223 8.90 -9.00 -12.95
C VAL A 223 9.38 -7.71 -12.30
N GLN A 224 9.93 -7.83 -11.09
CA GLN A 224 10.39 -6.66 -10.37
C GLN A 224 11.59 -5.98 -11.02
N ASN A 225 12.59 -6.75 -11.42
CA ASN A 225 13.76 -6.20 -12.12
C ASN A 225 13.37 -5.53 -13.45
N ILE A 226 12.31 -6.00 -14.14
CA ILE A 226 11.78 -5.36 -15.36
C ILE A 226 11.17 -3.99 -15.01
N ARG A 227 10.30 -3.92 -14.01
CA ARG A 227 9.70 -2.66 -13.52
C ARG A 227 10.76 -1.65 -13.11
N ASP A 228 11.77 -2.09 -12.35
CA ASP A 228 12.85 -1.23 -11.87
C ASP A 228 13.69 -0.70 -13.06
N ALA A 229 14.03 -1.55 -14.02
CA ALA A 229 14.80 -1.16 -15.21
C ALA A 229 14.04 -0.16 -16.09
N GLU A 230 12.73 -0.35 -16.25
CA GLU A 230 11.90 0.58 -17.01
C GLU A 230 11.78 1.93 -16.30
N GLY A 231 11.64 1.90 -14.97
CA GLY A 231 11.68 3.11 -14.14
C GLY A 231 13.01 3.84 -14.16
N VAL A 232 14.14 3.20 -14.50
CA VAL A 232 15.44 3.88 -14.69
C VAL A 232 15.52 4.56 -16.05
N LYS A 233 15.01 3.93 -17.12
CA LYS A 233 15.01 4.53 -18.47
C LYS A 233 14.21 5.84 -18.53
N SER A 234 13.11 5.93 -17.78
CA SER A 234 12.27 7.12 -17.73
C SER A 234 12.89 8.31 -16.98
N ARG A 235 14.08 8.16 -16.38
CA ARG A 235 14.67 9.20 -15.52
C ARG A 235 15.58 10.18 -16.25
N GLU A 236 15.83 10.03 -17.55
CA GLU A 236 16.58 11.03 -18.37
C GLU A 236 17.87 11.56 -17.70
N ASN A 237 18.69 10.66 -17.14
CA ASN A 237 19.93 10.96 -16.38
C ASN A 237 19.77 11.65 -15.01
N PHE A 238 18.55 11.87 -14.52
CA PHE A 238 18.31 12.34 -13.16
C PHE A 238 18.36 11.21 -12.13
N THR A 239 18.74 11.54 -10.90
CA THR A 239 18.59 10.63 -9.76
C THR A 239 17.11 10.46 -9.40
N ALA A 240 16.75 9.36 -8.73
CA ALA A 240 15.39 9.12 -8.27
C ALA A 240 14.81 10.26 -7.41
N THR A 241 15.63 10.86 -6.54
CA THR A 241 15.22 12.00 -5.71
C THR A 241 15.00 13.25 -6.55
N GLN A 242 15.86 13.51 -7.55
CA GLN A 242 15.64 14.64 -8.47
C GLN A 242 14.37 14.44 -9.30
N CYS A 243 14.10 13.23 -9.79
CA CYS A 243 12.84 12.92 -10.47
C CYS A 243 11.63 13.15 -9.57
N PHE A 244 11.69 12.69 -8.31
CA PHE A 244 10.63 12.91 -7.32
C PHE A 244 10.29 14.39 -7.14
N PHE A 245 11.28 15.24 -6.86
CA PHE A 245 11.05 16.69 -6.74
C PHE A 245 10.68 17.36 -8.07
N ARG A 246 11.18 16.85 -9.19
CA ARG A 246 10.81 17.35 -10.53
C ARG A 246 9.34 17.07 -10.83
N GLU A 247 8.87 15.86 -10.52
CA GLU A 247 7.47 15.48 -10.70
C GLU A 247 6.54 16.24 -9.75
N LEU A 248 6.87 16.37 -8.47
CA LEU A 248 6.06 17.15 -7.52
C LEU A 248 5.94 18.62 -7.93
N ARG A 249 7.00 19.23 -8.49
CA ARG A 249 6.98 20.65 -8.90
C ARG A 249 6.37 20.89 -10.28
N ARG A 250 6.42 19.91 -11.18
CA ARG A 250 5.82 20.02 -12.52
C ARG A 250 4.32 19.73 -12.51
N ASP A 251 3.87 18.93 -11.56
CA ASP A 251 2.45 18.60 -11.41
C ASP A 251 1.72 19.79 -10.79
N GLU A 252 1.00 20.55 -11.62
CA GLU A 252 0.24 21.72 -11.18
C GLU A 252 -0.85 21.38 -10.17
N ASP A 253 -1.28 20.10 -10.10
CA ASP A 253 -2.25 19.64 -9.10
C ASP A 253 -1.60 19.27 -7.78
N CYS A 254 -0.27 19.19 -7.72
CA CYS A 254 0.46 18.89 -6.50
C CYS A 254 0.69 20.16 -5.67
N ILE A 255 0.38 20.06 -4.39
CA ILE A 255 0.75 21.06 -3.37
C ILE A 255 1.85 20.42 -2.53
N VAL A 256 3.02 21.04 -2.49
CA VAL A 256 4.19 20.48 -1.81
C VAL A 256 4.89 21.53 -0.94
N GLU A 257 5.16 21.15 0.30
CA GLU A 257 6.00 21.89 1.24
C GLU A 257 7.14 20.97 1.70
N TYR A 258 8.38 21.48 1.73
CA TYR A 258 9.53 20.65 2.08
C TYR A 258 10.62 21.43 2.82
N LYS A 259 11.41 20.69 3.60
CA LYS A 259 12.59 21.20 4.29
C LYS A 259 13.80 20.35 3.92
N LEU A 260 14.90 21.01 3.56
CA LEU A 260 16.19 20.39 3.31
C LEU A 260 17.14 20.60 4.49
N ASP A 261 18.11 19.70 4.66
CA ASP A 261 19.23 19.90 5.57
C ASP A 261 20.36 20.72 4.91
N GLU A 262 21.42 21.00 5.67
CA GLU A 262 22.61 21.74 5.20
C GLU A 262 23.32 21.08 4.00
N ARG A 263 23.05 19.80 3.73
CA ARG A 263 23.59 19.03 2.61
C ARG A 263 22.59 18.89 1.46
N ASN A 264 21.53 19.70 1.45
CA ASN A 264 20.44 19.65 0.48
C ASN A 264 19.70 18.31 0.41
N ARG A 265 19.65 17.56 1.52
CA ARG A 265 18.88 16.31 1.61
C ARG A 265 17.50 16.58 2.19
N PRO A 266 16.44 15.91 1.70
CA PRO A 266 15.11 16.08 2.25
C PRO A 266 15.05 15.59 3.69
N VAL A 267 14.62 16.49 4.59
CA VAL A 267 14.31 16.20 6.00
C VAL A 267 12.81 15.96 6.14
N TYR A 268 12.02 16.85 5.54
CA TYR A 268 10.58 16.70 5.44
C TYR A 268 10.12 16.98 4.02
N VAL A 269 9.19 16.18 3.51
CA VAL A 269 8.46 16.46 2.27
C VAL A 269 6.99 16.15 2.52
N LEU A 270 6.20 17.18 2.78
CA LEU A 270 4.74 17.12 2.87
C LEU A 270 4.16 17.43 1.50
N PHE A 271 3.25 16.59 1.01
CA PHE A 271 2.56 16.86 -0.23
C PHE A 271 1.13 16.32 -0.23
N THR A 272 0.29 16.99 -1.00
CA THR A 272 -1.10 16.64 -1.28
C THR A 272 -1.41 16.97 -2.75
N PHE A 273 -2.64 16.70 -3.18
CA PHE A 273 -3.14 17.03 -4.50
C PHE A 273 -4.44 17.82 -4.38
N LYS A 274 -4.75 18.68 -5.35
CA LYS A 274 -6.00 19.48 -5.38
C LYS A 274 -7.24 18.60 -5.19
N SER A 275 -7.27 17.43 -5.82
CA SER A 275 -8.38 16.46 -5.67
C SER A 275 -8.54 15.93 -4.24
N CYS A 276 -7.45 15.77 -3.48
CA CYS A 276 -7.49 15.43 -2.05
C CYS A 276 -8.08 16.57 -1.22
N VAL A 277 -7.66 17.81 -1.52
CA VAL A 277 -8.14 19.03 -0.86
C VAL A 277 -9.63 19.23 -1.10
N GLU A 278 -10.14 18.96 -2.30
CA GLU A 278 -11.56 19.03 -2.63
C GLU A 278 -12.40 18.07 -1.78
N VAL A 279 -11.99 16.78 -1.71
CA VAL A 279 -12.69 15.79 -0.88
C VAL A 279 -12.56 16.11 0.60
N TRP A 280 -11.42 16.63 1.04
CA TRP A 280 -11.22 17.06 2.42
C TRP A 280 -12.14 18.23 2.80
N LYS A 281 -12.34 19.19 1.89
CA LYS A 281 -13.25 20.32 2.10
C LYS A 281 -14.69 19.87 2.37
N GLU A 282 -15.11 18.78 1.73
CA GLU A 282 -16.45 18.21 1.93
C GLU A 282 -16.56 17.33 3.19
N ASN A 283 -15.44 16.84 3.73
CA ASN A 283 -15.39 15.91 4.87
C ASN A 283 -14.27 16.29 5.85
N PRO A 284 -14.33 17.48 6.50
CA PRO A 284 -13.24 17.99 7.32
C PRO A 284 -13.13 17.38 8.72
N GLU A 285 -14.16 16.70 9.22
CA GLU A 285 -14.36 16.45 10.65
C GLU A 285 -13.35 15.46 11.26
N VAL A 286 -12.97 14.42 10.53
CA VAL A 286 -12.16 13.31 11.05
C VAL A 286 -10.91 13.08 10.21
N LEU A 287 -9.75 13.21 10.85
CA LEU A 287 -8.47 12.77 10.29
C LEU A 287 -7.94 11.55 11.03
N MET A 288 -7.45 10.57 10.27
CA MET A 288 -6.72 9.41 10.76
C MET A 288 -5.26 9.54 10.31
N MET A 289 -4.35 9.38 11.26
CA MET A 289 -2.91 9.59 11.07
C MET A 289 -2.15 8.36 11.54
N ASP A 290 -1.38 7.78 10.63
CA ASP A 290 -0.55 6.61 10.90
C ASP A 290 0.76 6.70 10.11
N ASN A 291 1.84 6.20 10.70
CA ASN A 291 3.13 6.13 10.04
C ASN A 291 3.37 4.73 9.51
N THR A 292 4.03 4.68 8.36
CA THR A 292 4.37 3.42 7.73
C THR A 292 5.83 3.36 7.34
N TYR A 293 6.46 2.25 7.76
CA TYR A 293 7.85 1.95 7.47
C TYR A 293 7.97 1.11 6.19
N LYS A 294 9.22 0.95 5.73
CA LYS A 294 9.56 0.05 4.62
C LYS A 294 8.90 0.48 3.31
N THR A 295 8.86 1.77 3.03
CA THR A 295 8.27 2.33 1.80
C THR A 295 9.29 2.95 0.86
N ASN A 296 10.45 3.36 1.38
CA ASN A 296 11.45 4.08 0.60
C ASN A 296 12.89 3.64 0.92
N CYS A 297 13.80 3.87 -0.03
CA CYS A 297 15.21 3.47 0.06
C CYS A 297 16.02 4.21 1.12
N PHE A 298 15.49 5.31 1.66
CA PHE A 298 16.08 6.11 2.73
C PHE A 298 15.61 5.68 4.11
N GLU A 299 14.65 4.76 4.20
CA GLU A 299 14.04 4.28 5.45
C GLU A 299 13.39 5.39 6.28
N LEU A 300 13.03 6.51 5.63
CA LEU A 300 12.25 7.58 6.26
C LEU A 300 10.85 7.08 6.62
N PRO A 301 10.32 7.36 7.83
CA PRO A 301 8.90 7.22 8.11
C PRO A 301 8.07 7.95 7.04
N LEU A 302 7.09 7.26 6.47
CA LEU A 302 6.07 7.85 5.62
C LEU A 302 4.79 7.96 6.43
N MET A 303 4.42 9.18 6.80
CA MET A 303 3.13 9.48 7.42
C MET A 303 2.07 9.57 6.32
N GLU A 304 1.00 8.80 6.44
CA GLU A 304 -0.20 8.94 5.61
C GLU A 304 -1.33 9.53 6.46
N ILE A 305 -1.90 10.62 5.97
CA ILE A 305 -3.05 11.28 6.59
C ILE A 305 -4.26 10.95 5.73
N THR A 306 -5.29 10.40 6.36
CA THR A 306 -6.51 9.94 5.67
C THR A 306 -7.75 10.53 6.35
N GLY A 307 -8.84 10.68 5.60
CA GLY A 307 -10.14 11.05 6.13
C GLY A 307 -11.21 10.02 5.79
N SER A 308 -12.42 10.24 6.29
CA SER A 308 -13.60 9.41 5.96
C SER A 308 -14.62 10.24 5.18
N THR A 309 -15.21 9.64 4.15
CA THR A 309 -16.31 10.26 3.40
C THR A 309 -17.67 9.86 3.94
N GLY A 310 -18.72 10.62 3.59
CA GLY A 310 -20.12 10.28 3.89
C GLY A 310 -20.66 8.97 3.30
N LEU A 311 -19.89 8.27 2.44
CA LEU A 311 -20.19 6.91 1.97
C LEU A 311 -19.53 5.81 2.82
N ASN A 312 -18.97 6.18 3.97
CA ASN A 312 -18.18 5.30 4.81
C ASN A 312 -17.01 4.68 4.02
N THR A 313 -16.38 5.46 3.16
CA THR A 313 -15.14 5.13 2.44
C THR A 313 -13.99 6.02 2.89
N THR A 314 -12.75 5.61 2.68
CA THR A 314 -11.57 6.37 3.07
C THR A 314 -11.03 7.16 1.88
N PHE A 315 -10.54 8.36 2.12
CA PHE A 315 -9.77 9.14 1.14
C PHE A 315 -8.44 9.59 1.73
N SER A 316 -7.45 9.84 0.88
CA SER A 316 -6.15 10.34 1.30
C SER A 316 -6.16 11.87 1.34
N VAL A 317 -5.63 12.42 2.43
CA VAL A 317 -5.53 13.86 2.67
C VAL A 317 -4.15 14.37 2.28
N ALA A 318 -3.08 13.75 2.78
CA ALA A 318 -1.70 14.14 2.50
C ALA A 318 -0.73 13.02 2.87
N TRP A 319 0.50 13.12 2.36
CA TRP A 319 1.62 12.27 2.74
C TRP A 319 2.79 13.12 3.21
N CYS A 320 3.53 12.63 4.20
CA CYS A 320 4.78 13.24 4.62
C CYS A 320 5.91 12.22 4.73
N LEU A 321 7.00 12.43 4.00
CA LEU A 321 8.29 11.79 4.30
C LEU A 321 8.96 12.59 5.42
N MET A 322 9.28 11.94 6.53
CA MET A 322 9.84 12.59 7.71
C MET A 322 11.20 12.02 8.11
N SER A 323 12.04 12.84 8.73
CA SER A 323 13.33 12.38 9.28
C SER A 323 13.20 11.51 10.54
N GLY A 324 12.08 11.60 11.24
CA GLY A 324 11.85 10.90 12.51
C GLY A 324 10.42 11.03 13.01
N GLU A 325 10.17 10.46 14.20
CA GLU A 325 8.86 10.41 14.88
C GLU A 325 8.92 11.09 16.25
N LYS A 326 9.60 12.24 16.34
CA LYS A 326 9.64 13.07 17.55
C LYS A 326 8.59 14.18 17.48
N VAL A 327 8.36 14.84 18.62
CA VAL A 327 7.36 15.91 18.75
C VAL A 327 7.61 17.01 17.71
N ASP A 328 8.88 17.38 17.49
CA ASP A 328 9.25 18.43 16.53
C ASP A 328 8.99 18.01 15.08
N ASP A 329 9.18 16.72 14.75
CA ASP A 329 8.87 16.18 13.43
C ASP A 329 7.37 16.31 13.15
N TYR A 330 6.53 15.83 14.07
CA TYR A 330 5.07 15.94 13.93
C TYR A 330 4.58 17.38 13.99
N ARG A 331 5.17 18.24 14.83
CA ARG A 331 4.81 19.66 14.87
C ARG A 331 5.04 20.32 13.51
N TRP A 332 6.16 20.02 12.87
CA TRP A 332 6.43 20.49 11.51
C TRP A 332 5.31 20.06 10.55
N VAL A 333 4.96 18.77 10.53
CA VAL A 333 3.90 18.25 9.66
C VAL A 333 2.56 18.94 9.92
N LEU A 334 2.12 19.02 11.18
CA LEU A 334 0.82 19.58 11.54
C LEU A 334 0.76 21.10 11.28
N SER A 335 1.84 21.84 11.49
CA SER A 335 1.91 23.27 11.16
C SER A 335 1.85 23.53 9.65
N HIS A 336 2.49 22.70 8.83
CA HIS A 336 2.45 22.82 7.37
C HIS A 336 1.11 22.33 6.82
N LEU A 337 0.50 21.32 7.44
CA LEU A 337 -0.89 20.94 7.15
C LEU A 337 -1.86 22.08 7.51
N THR A 338 -1.60 22.83 8.57
CA THR A 338 -2.37 24.02 8.94
C THR A 338 -2.24 25.15 7.90
N SER A 339 -1.05 25.34 7.33
CA SER A 339 -0.84 26.25 6.18
C SER A 339 -1.74 25.87 4.99
N ILE A 340 -1.80 24.58 4.65
CA ILE A 340 -2.70 24.06 3.60
C ILE A 340 -4.16 24.32 3.95
N ILE A 341 -4.57 24.08 5.21
CA ILE A 341 -5.94 24.34 5.69
C ILE A 341 -6.34 25.79 5.44
N PHE A 342 -5.51 26.74 5.87
CA PHE A 342 -5.81 28.17 5.72
C PHE A 342 -5.79 28.62 4.25
N THR A 343 -4.78 28.18 3.49
CA THR A 343 -4.60 28.57 2.09
C THR A 343 -5.78 28.14 1.22
N HIS A 344 -6.38 26.97 1.50
CA HIS A 344 -7.48 26.42 0.71
C HIS A 344 -8.87 26.61 1.33
N GLY A 345 -8.95 27.35 2.45
CA GLY A 345 -10.21 27.63 3.14
C GLY A 345 -10.90 26.36 3.65
N LEU A 346 -10.12 25.45 4.23
CA LEU A 346 -10.60 24.23 4.89
C LEU A 346 -10.86 24.50 6.38
N SER A 347 -11.61 23.60 7.01
CA SER A 347 -11.78 23.59 8.47
C SER A 347 -10.73 22.69 9.13
N VAL A 348 -10.27 23.06 10.32
CA VAL A 348 -9.51 22.17 11.21
C VAL A 348 -10.40 21.00 11.61
N PRO A 349 -9.88 19.76 11.70
CA PRO A 349 -10.69 18.61 12.09
C PRO A 349 -11.19 18.69 13.53
N ASP A 350 -12.36 18.12 13.77
CA ASP A 350 -12.94 17.96 15.10
C ASP A 350 -12.27 16.81 15.86
N VAL A 351 -11.87 15.74 15.15
CA VAL A 351 -11.25 14.55 15.72
C VAL A 351 -10.01 14.13 14.93
N VAL A 352 -8.92 13.87 15.66
CA VAL A 352 -7.72 13.20 15.13
C VAL A 352 -7.58 11.82 15.77
N ILE A 353 -7.65 10.79 14.95
CA ILE A 353 -7.49 9.39 15.34
C ILE A 353 -6.07 8.94 14.98
N THR A 354 -5.36 8.36 15.94
CA THR A 354 -4.00 7.86 15.72
C THR A 354 -3.71 6.64 16.59
N ASP A 355 -2.58 5.98 16.36
CA ASP A 355 -2.09 4.95 17.28
C ASP A 355 -1.57 5.59 18.57
N PHE A 356 -0.97 4.81 19.47
CA PHE A 356 -0.48 5.36 20.73
C PHE A 356 0.90 6.02 20.62
N ASP A 357 1.07 6.93 19.66
CA ASP A 357 2.25 7.77 19.52
C ASP A 357 2.17 9.02 20.43
N LYS A 358 2.96 9.01 21.50
CA LYS A 358 3.03 10.11 22.48
C LYS A 358 3.53 11.42 21.87
N ALA A 359 4.42 11.36 20.89
CA ALA A 359 4.99 12.53 20.26
C ALA A 359 3.97 13.21 19.34
N LEU A 360 3.21 12.43 18.56
CA LEU A 360 2.11 12.93 17.73
C LEU A 360 0.97 13.50 18.60
N LEU A 361 0.57 12.82 19.66
CA LEU A 361 -0.44 13.34 20.59
C LEU A 361 -0.06 14.71 21.16
N ARG A 362 1.22 14.87 21.56
CA ARG A 362 1.75 16.13 22.08
C ARG A 362 1.77 17.22 21.00
N ALA A 363 2.31 16.93 19.82
CA ALA A 363 2.35 17.88 18.71
C ALA A 363 0.93 18.33 18.30
N ARG A 364 -0.03 17.41 18.24
CA ARG A 364 -1.44 17.73 17.98
C ARG A 364 -2.02 18.66 19.03
N SER A 365 -1.78 18.40 20.32
CA SER A 365 -2.28 19.28 21.40
C SER A 365 -1.68 20.69 21.35
N GLU A 366 -0.48 20.85 20.79
CA GLU A 366 0.17 22.15 20.63
C GLU A 366 -0.33 22.90 19.38
N VAL A 367 -0.59 22.20 18.27
CA VAL A 367 -0.99 22.82 16.99
C VAL A 367 -2.51 22.98 16.85
N TRP A 368 -3.29 21.98 17.24
CA TRP A 368 -4.76 21.99 17.19
C TRP A 368 -5.35 21.69 18.59
N PRO A 369 -5.28 22.65 19.52
CA PRO A 369 -5.73 22.45 20.90
C PRO A 369 -7.23 22.13 21.01
N ASN A 370 -8.03 22.60 20.05
CA ASN A 370 -9.48 22.38 20.02
C ASN A 370 -9.90 21.07 19.33
N ALA A 371 -9.00 20.42 18.58
CA ALA A 371 -9.28 19.13 17.96
C ALA A 371 -9.19 18.04 19.03
N THR A 372 -10.15 17.13 19.09
CA THR A 372 -10.13 16.02 20.05
C THR A 372 -9.19 14.93 19.56
N SER A 373 -8.37 14.35 20.45
CA SER A 373 -7.65 13.12 20.10
C SER A 373 -8.47 11.90 20.44
N GLN A 374 -8.32 10.89 19.59
CA GLN A 374 -8.76 9.55 19.85
C GLN A 374 -7.63 8.57 19.55
N LEU A 375 -7.46 7.58 20.42
CA LEU A 375 -6.56 6.47 20.19
C LEU A 375 -7.28 5.33 19.46
N CYS A 376 -6.59 4.71 18.52
CA CYS A 376 -7.08 3.55 17.79
C CYS A 376 -7.27 2.35 18.72
N VAL A 377 -8.53 1.96 18.94
CA VAL A 377 -8.90 0.83 19.83
C VAL A 377 -8.25 -0.47 19.36
N TRP A 378 -8.16 -0.71 18.05
CA TRP A 378 -7.52 -1.92 17.51
C TRP A 378 -6.04 -2.04 17.92
N HIS A 379 -5.26 -0.98 17.79
CA HIS A 379 -3.86 -0.93 18.22
C HIS A 379 -3.72 -1.13 19.73
N ILE A 380 -4.61 -0.53 20.53
CA ILE A 380 -4.65 -0.76 21.98
C ILE A 380 -4.90 -2.23 22.28
N GLN A 381 -5.97 -2.81 21.73
CA GLN A 381 -6.31 -4.21 21.95
C GLN A 381 -5.18 -5.15 21.53
N LYS A 382 -4.53 -4.89 20.38
CA LYS A 382 -3.38 -5.65 19.92
C LYS A 382 -2.21 -5.59 20.92
N ASN A 383 -1.90 -4.41 21.44
CA ASN A 383 -0.83 -4.21 22.42
C ASN A 383 -1.17 -4.81 23.79
N VAL A 384 -2.43 -4.71 24.22
CA VAL A 384 -2.91 -5.30 25.48
C VAL A 384 -2.87 -6.82 25.39
N ARG A 385 -3.43 -7.43 24.34
CA ARG A 385 -3.36 -8.88 24.10
C ARG A 385 -1.92 -9.40 24.16
N PHE A 386 -0.99 -8.70 23.49
CA PHE A 386 0.42 -9.05 23.52
C PHE A 386 1.01 -8.97 24.93
N ASN A 387 0.72 -7.92 25.69
CA ASN A 387 1.28 -7.74 27.03
C ASN A 387 0.66 -8.66 28.08
N ILE A 388 -0.64 -8.97 27.99
CA ILE A 388 -1.28 -9.99 28.83
C ILE A 388 -0.57 -11.32 28.61
N ALA A 389 -0.53 -11.78 27.36
CA ALA A 389 0.05 -13.08 27.03
C ALA A 389 1.55 -13.17 27.37
N LYS A 390 2.30 -12.07 27.20
CA LYS A 390 3.73 -11.99 27.55
C LYS A 390 4.01 -11.98 29.05
N LYS A 391 3.15 -11.34 29.84
CA LYS A 391 3.36 -11.10 31.28
C LYS A 391 2.52 -12.01 32.18
N TRP A 392 1.76 -12.92 31.58
CA TRP A 392 0.89 -13.85 32.30
C TRP A 392 1.73 -14.74 33.22
N ASP A 393 1.42 -14.70 34.51
CA ASP A 393 1.99 -15.58 35.53
C ASP A 393 1.09 -16.79 35.71
N GLY A 394 1.24 -17.78 34.80
CA GLY A 394 0.44 -18.99 34.75
C GLY A 394 0.60 -19.75 33.43
N SER A 395 -0.09 -20.90 33.30
CA SER A 395 -0.15 -21.61 32.02
C SER A 395 -1.03 -20.84 31.03
N LEU A 396 -0.62 -20.85 29.75
CA LEU A 396 -1.43 -20.38 28.63
C LEU A 396 -2.10 -21.54 27.88
N GLU A 397 -1.90 -22.78 28.32
CA GLU A 397 -2.48 -23.95 27.68
C GLU A 397 -4.01 -23.90 27.72
N GLY A 398 -4.66 -24.19 26.58
CA GLY A 398 -6.12 -24.11 26.45
C GLY A 398 -6.68 -22.71 26.21
N THR A 399 -5.89 -21.65 26.32
CA THR A 399 -6.34 -20.26 26.08
C THR A 399 -6.17 -19.84 24.61
N TYR A 400 -7.05 -18.96 24.14
CA TYR A 400 -6.93 -18.26 22.86
C TYR A 400 -5.60 -17.49 22.78
N LEU A 401 -5.23 -16.73 23.82
CA LEU A 401 -3.93 -16.04 23.85
C LEU A 401 -2.73 -17.00 23.77
N GLY A 402 -2.83 -18.18 24.36
CA GLY A 402 -1.85 -19.26 24.23
C GLY A 402 -1.72 -19.79 22.81
N SER A 403 -2.85 -20.02 22.12
CA SER A 403 -2.83 -20.47 20.72
C SER A 403 -2.16 -19.44 19.79
N LEU A 404 -2.37 -18.14 20.02
CA LEU A 404 -1.72 -17.07 19.25
C LEU A 404 -0.20 -16.97 19.48
N ILE A 405 0.30 -17.34 20.66
CA ILE A 405 1.75 -17.40 20.93
C ILE A 405 2.34 -18.68 20.36
N GLY A 406 1.64 -19.81 20.46
CA GLY A 406 2.05 -21.08 19.84
C GLY A 406 2.19 -20.96 18.31
N GLU A 407 1.25 -20.27 17.66
CA GLU A 407 1.34 -19.94 16.23
C GLU A 407 2.51 -19.01 15.90
N ARG A 408 2.83 -18.03 16.76
CA ARG A 408 4.03 -17.19 16.59
C ARG A 408 5.34 -17.94 16.85
N GLY A 409 5.36 -18.92 17.76
CA GLY A 409 6.51 -19.79 18.02
C GLY A 409 6.75 -20.82 16.91
N SER A 410 5.68 -21.30 16.27
CA SER A 410 5.75 -22.09 15.03
C SER A 410 6.21 -21.22 13.86
N GLN A 411 5.66 -20.01 13.71
CA GLN A 411 6.08 -19.08 12.64
C GLN A 411 7.54 -18.63 12.79
N ILE A 412 8.09 -18.47 14.00
CA ILE A 412 9.53 -18.17 14.18
C ILE A 412 10.44 -19.36 13.81
N ARG A 413 9.93 -20.61 13.83
CA ARG A 413 10.68 -21.79 13.35
C ARG A 413 10.44 -22.12 11.88
N ASP A 414 9.28 -21.73 11.34
CA ASP A 414 8.88 -21.97 9.95
C ASP A 414 9.25 -20.78 9.02
N ASP A 415 9.45 -19.57 9.54
CA ASP A 415 9.90 -18.41 8.76
C ASP A 415 11.39 -18.52 8.32
N ASP A 416 12.15 -19.40 8.97
CA ASP A 416 13.52 -19.78 8.56
C ASP A 416 13.54 -21.00 7.61
N ALA A 417 12.40 -21.66 7.38
CA ALA A 417 12.31 -22.85 6.54
C ALA A 417 11.06 -22.85 5.65
N ALA A 418 11.23 -22.31 4.44
CA ALA A 418 10.37 -22.49 3.26
C ALA A 418 9.22 -21.49 3.05
N GLY A 419 9.45 -20.65 2.03
CA GLY A 419 8.39 -20.04 1.26
C GLY A 419 7.49 -21.09 0.58
N ASN A 420 6.24 -21.11 1.00
CA ASN A 420 5.03 -21.23 0.18
C ASN A 420 4.87 -22.49 -0.70
N GLN A 421 4.11 -23.48 -0.19
CA GLN A 421 3.12 -24.22 -1.00
C GLN A 421 2.17 -25.05 -0.14
N ARG A 422 0.91 -24.60 0.01
CA ARG A 422 -0.31 -25.24 -0.53
C ARG A 422 -1.55 -24.78 0.24
N ARG A 423 -2.49 -24.23 -0.52
CA ARG A 423 -3.91 -24.12 -0.17
C ARG A 423 -4.61 -25.45 -0.46
N SER A 424 -5.67 -25.67 0.31
CA SER A 424 -6.87 -26.46 -0.01
C SER A 424 -6.86 -27.94 0.34
N ALA A 425 -7.46 -28.26 1.50
CA ALA A 425 -8.37 -29.40 1.63
C ALA A 425 -9.51 -29.01 2.58
N ALA A 426 -10.72 -29.39 2.18
CA ALA A 426 -12.00 -28.93 2.71
C ALA A 426 -12.22 -29.27 4.20
N ARG A 427 -12.90 -28.37 4.92
CA ARG A 427 -13.82 -28.79 5.98
C ARG A 427 -14.95 -27.77 6.16
N THR A 428 -16.13 -28.27 5.81
CA THR A 428 -17.50 -27.82 6.05
C THR A 428 -17.66 -26.77 7.15
N GLN A 429 -18.10 -25.57 6.76
CA GLN A 429 -18.69 -24.61 7.68
C GLN A 429 -20.07 -25.12 8.09
N SER A 430 -20.18 -25.63 9.32
CA SER A 430 -21.45 -25.68 10.03
C SER A 430 -21.71 -24.30 10.63
N ASN A 431 -22.76 -23.64 10.15
CA ASN A 431 -23.39 -22.48 10.78
C ASN A 431 -23.69 -22.78 12.26
N PRO A 432 -23.44 -21.84 13.20
CA PRO A 432 -24.32 -21.63 14.32
C PRO A 432 -25.35 -20.59 13.90
N SER A 433 -26.55 -21.11 13.67
CA SER A 433 -27.79 -20.37 13.59
C SER A 433 -27.95 -19.39 14.77
N SER A 434 -28.38 -18.19 14.41
CA SER A 434 -29.29 -17.33 15.16
C SER A 434 -29.99 -17.99 16.36
N SER A 435 -29.73 -17.46 17.55
CA SER A 435 -30.75 -17.32 18.57
C SER A 435 -30.61 -15.93 19.18
N ASN A 436 -31.22 -14.95 18.50
CA ASN A 436 -31.78 -13.81 19.20
C ASN A 436 -32.82 -14.37 20.16
N ASP A 437 -32.59 -14.23 21.45
CA ASP A 437 -33.71 -14.16 22.37
C ASP A 437 -33.53 -12.94 23.27
N LEU A 438 -34.43 -12.00 23.02
CA LEU A 438 -34.62 -10.76 23.76
C LEU A 438 -35.36 -11.10 25.04
N THR A 439 -34.73 -10.93 26.20
CA THR A 439 -35.46 -10.57 27.41
C THR A 439 -34.69 -9.50 28.16
N ALA A 440 -34.95 -8.25 27.79
CA ALA A 440 -34.71 -7.11 28.65
C ALA A 440 -35.87 -7.04 29.66
N SER A 441 -35.66 -7.56 30.87
CA SER A 441 -36.41 -7.12 32.05
C SER A 441 -35.67 -7.50 33.32
N ALA A 442 -34.94 -6.53 33.87
CA ALA A 442 -34.86 -6.25 35.30
C ALA A 442 -33.88 -5.08 35.52
N ARG A 443 -34.45 -3.88 35.72
CA ARG A 443 -33.75 -2.79 36.42
C ARG A 443 -33.67 -3.14 37.89
N SER A 444 -32.47 -3.26 38.41
CA SER A 444 -32.14 -3.07 39.82
C SER A 444 -30.63 -3.02 39.92
N THR A 445 -30.10 -2.06 40.67
CA THR A 445 -28.68 -1.91 41.08
C THR A 445 -27.94 -3.25 41.12
N ALA A 446 -27.16 -3.55 40.08
CA ALA A 446 -26.46 -4.81 39.95
C ALA A 446 -24.98 -4.59 40.29
N ASP A 447 -24.65 -4.98 41.51
CA ASP A 447 -23.35 -5.53 41.89
C ASP A 447 -22.74 -6.29 40.69
N ILE A 448 -21.52 -5.96 40.28
CA ILE A 448 -20.85 -6.61 39.15
C ILE A 448 -20.55 -8.06 39.56
N SER A 449 -21.54 -8.94 39.41
CA SER A 449 -21.43 -10.39 39.63
C SER A 449 -20.79 -11.11 38.43
N ARG A 450 -20.20 -10.39 37.48
CA ARG A 450 -19.43 -11.01 36.39
C ARG A 450 -18.04 -11.35 36.93
N ARG A 451 -17.88 -12.61 37.30
CA ARG A 451 -16.58 -13.20 37.59
C ARG A 451 -15.97 -13.67 36.29
N TRP A 452 -14.79 -13.16 35.94
CA TRP A 452 -14.06 -13.63 34.76
C TRP A 452 -13.35 -14.94 35.06
N GLU A 453 -13.07 -15.71 34.01
CA GLU A 453 -12.23 -16.90 34.14
C GLU A 453 -10.83 -16.49 34.63
N ASN A 454 -10.25 -17.25 35.56
CA ASN A 454 -8.95 -16.94 36.14
C ASN A 454 -7.80 -17.41 35.22
N ASP A 455 -7.84 -16.96 33.98
CA ASP A 455 -6.85 -17.23 32.95
C ASP A 455 -6.58 -15.98 32.10
N ALA A 456 -5.70 -16.13 31.10
CA ALA A 456 -5.27 -15.00 30.27
C ALA A 456 -6.41 -14.42 29.42
N ASP A 457 -7.37 -15.25 29.00
CA ASP A 457 -8.51 -14.83 28.18
C ASP A 457 -9.55 -14.10 29.04
N GLY A 458 -9.84 -14.59 30.23
CA GLY A 458 -10.67 -13.89 31.21
C GLY A 458 -10.08 -12.53 31.60
N CYS A 459 -8.76 -12.42 31.71
CA CYS A 459 -8.09 -11.13 31.92
C CYS A 459 -8.27 -10.17 30.73
N LEU A 460 -8.28 -10.69 29.50
CA LEU A 460 -8.54 -9.91 28.30
C LEU A 460 -10.02 -9.47 28.23
N ASP A 461 -10.94 -10.32 28.63
CA ASP A 461 -12.38 -10.02 28.66
C ASP A 461 -12.73 -8.99 29.74
N ALA A 462 -12.05 -9.04 30.88
CA ALA A 462 -12.12 -7.99 31.89
C ALA A 462 -11.69 -6.63 31.30
N TRP A 463 -10.56 -6.61 30.59
CA TRP A 463 -10.11 -5.41 29.88
C TRP A 463 -11.11 -4.93 28.83
N ASN A 464 -11.67 -5.84 28.02
CA ASN A 464 -12.69 -5.47 27.01
C ASN A 464 -13.93 -4.85 27.67
N THR A 465 -14.31 -5.33 28.86
CA THR A 465 -15.42 -4.75 29.64
C THR A 465 -15.11 -3.31 30.07
N VAL A 466 -13.87 -3.03 30.50
CA VAL A 466 -13.42 -1.67 30.83
C VAL A 466 -13.49 -0.74 29.61
N VAL A 467 -13.01 -1.20 28.45
CA VAL A 467 -12.98 -0.43 27.19
C VAL A 467 -14.39 -0.12 26.68
N HIS A 468 -15.29 -1.10 26.70
CA HIS A 468 -16.61 -1.03 26.07
C HIS A 468 -17.76 -0.67 27.03
N ALA A 469 -17.43 -0.28 28.27
CA ALA A 469 -18.39 0.26 29.22
C ALA A 469 -19.16 1.46 28.64
N SER A 470 -20.46 1.54 28.96
CA SER A 470 -21.34 2.58 28.40
C SER A 470 -21.21 3.90 29.15
N THR A 471 -20.80 3.85 30.42
CA THR A 471 -20.56 5.02 31.26
C THR A 471 -19.16 4.99 31.89
N LYS A 472 -18.70 6.15 32.36
CA LYS A 472 -17.43 6.27 33.07
C LYS A 472 -17.43 5.46 34.37
N ASP A 473 -18.53 5.51 35.12
CA ASP A 473 -18.68 4.79 36.39
C ASP A 473 -18.67 3.27 36.19
N GLU A 474 -19.31 2.77 35.12
CA GLU A 474 -19.22 1.35 34.74
C GLU A 474 -17.77 0.95 34.37
N SER A 475 -17.05 1.82 33.66
CA SER A 475 -15.65 1.59 33.29
C SER A 475 -14.74 1.55 34.53
N ASP A 476 -14.96 2.48 35.48
CA ASP A 476 -14.25 2.54 36.76
C ASP A 476 -14.54 1.30 37.61
N ALA A 477 -15.82 0.92 37.75
CA ALA A 477 -16.22 -0.25 38.51
C ALA A 477 -15.67 -1.56 37.89
N ALA A 478 -15.68 -1.68 36.56
CA ALA A 478 -15.08 -2.81 35.87
C ALA A 478 -13.55 -2.87 36.08
N TRP A 479 -12.87 -1.73 36.09
CA TRP A 479 -11.43 -1.66 36.36
C TRP A 479 -11.10 -2.04 37.81
N ASP A 480 -11.89 -1.56 38.77
CA ASP A 480 -11.76 -1.92 40.18
C ASP A 480 -11.97 -3.43 40.39
N GLN A 481 -12.99 -4.01 39.76
CA GLN A 481 -13.23 -5.45 39.82
C GLN A 481 -12.08 -6.24 39.16
N MET A 482 -11.58 -5.80 38.01
CA MET A 482 -10.43 -6.43 37.34
C MET A 482 -9.19 -6.44 38.23
N LYS A 483 -8.92 -5.35 38.97
CA LYS A 483 -7.80 -5.31 39.94
C LYS A 483 -7.96 -6.32 41.08
N ILE A 484 -9.20 -6.58 41.51
CA ILE A 484 -9.49 -7.56 42.57
C ILE A 484 -9.28 -8.98 42.05
N GLU A 485 -9.89 -9.31 40.91
CA GLU A 485 -9.87 -10.66 40.36
C GLU A 485 -8.48 -11.09 39.88
N PHE A 486 -7.76 -10.19 39.21
CA PHE A 486 -6.43 -10.45 38.67
C PHE A 486 -5.31 -9.87 39.53
N ARG A 487 -5.53 -9.71 40.85
CA ARG A 487 -4.56 -9.13 41.80
C ARG A 487 -3.19 -9.83 41.83
N THR A 488 -3.14 -11.10 41.44
CA THR A 488 -1.89 -11.88 41.33
C THR A 488 -1.08 -11.48 40.10
N GLN A 489 -1.74 -10.97 39.04
CA GLN A 489 -1.15 -10.58 37.77
C GLN A 489 -0.65 -9.12 37.79
N LYS A 490 0.14 -8.77 38.82
CA LYS A 490 0.55 -7.39 39.09
C LYS A 490 1.25 -6.71 37.92
N ALA A 491 2.12 -7.42 37.20
CA ALA A 491 2.84 -6.87 36.05
C ALA A 491 1.93 -6.43 34.89
N ILE A 492 0.75 -7.07 34.74
CA ILE A 492 -0.27 -6.71 33.75
C ILE A 492 -1.04 -5.49 34.24
N LEU A 493 -1.48 -5.50 35.50
CA LEU A 493 -2.21 -4.38 36.10
C LEU A 493 -1.38 -3.08 36.10
N ASP A 494 -0.12 -3.14 36.54
CA ASP A 494 0.79 -1.98 36.54
C ASP A 494 1.01 -1.41 35.12
N TYR A 495 1.06 -2.30 34.12
CA TYR A 495 1.15 -1.90 32.71
C TYR A 495 -0.12 -1.18 32.25
N LEU A 496 -1.30 -1.77 32.46
CA LEU A 496 -2.58 -1.19 32.04
C LEU A 496 -2.83 0.15 32.74
N ASP A 497 -2.54 0.24 34.03
CA ASP A 497 -2.71 1.44 34.85
C ASP A 497 -1.87 2.61 34.30
N SER A 498 -0.54 2.41 34.21
CA SER A 498 0.40 3.45 33.76
C SER A 498 0.26 3.83 32.28
N THR A 499 -0.19 2.89 31.44
CA THR A 499 -0.19 3.03 29.98
C THR A 499 -1.54 3.50 29.45
N TYR A 500 -2.65 2.88 29.84
CA TYR A 500 -3.95 3.08 29.19
C TYR A 500 -5.01 3.68 30.10
N ILE A 501 -5.09 3.29 31.37
CA ILE A 501 -6.14 3.79 32.27
C ILE A 501 -6.07 5.30 32.44
N VAL A 502 -4.88 5.88 32.59
CA VAL A 502 -4.68 7.34 32.66
C VAL A 502 -5.20 8.08 31.41
N ARG A 503 -5.39 7.36 30.29
CA ARG A 503 -5.76 7.90 28.97
C ARG A 503 -7.07 7.33 28.44
N ARG A 504 -7.88 6.69 29.29
CA ARG A 504 -9.09 5.97 28.88
C ARG A 504 -10.10 6.85 28.14
N ASP A 505 -10.16 8.14 28.47
CA ASP A 505 -11.03 9.10 27.79
C ASP A 505 -10.70 9.26 26.28
N LEU A 506 -9.52 8.81 25.84
CA LEU A 506 -9.12 8.84 24.43
C LEU A 506 -9.59 7.62 23.63
N PHE A 507 -10.07 6.54 24.24
CA PHE A 507 -10.43 5.31 23.50
C PHE A 507 -11.65 4.56 24.03
N ALA A 508 -12.05 4.76 25.28
CA ALA A 508 -13.18 4.06 25.86
C ALA A 508 -14.48 4.44 25.15
N ASP A 509 -15.40 3.49 25.03
CA ASP A 509 -16.68 3.67 24.35
C ASP A 509 -17.48 4.83 24.94
N TYR A 510 -17.53 4.95 26.28
CA TYR A 510 -18.29 6.02 26.95
C TYR A 510 -17.82 7.42 26.54
N ALA A 511 -16.55 7.59 26.16
CA ALA A 511 -15.95 8.86 25.77
C ALA A 511 -15.95 9.07 24.25
N THR A 512 -15.54 8.05 23.49
CA THR A 512 -15.46 8.13 22.02
C THR A 512 -16.83 8.21 21.36
N LYS A 513 -17.90 7.74 22.01
CA LYS A 513 -19.28 7.96 21.55
C LYS A 513 -19.74 9.41 21.67
N GLN A 514 -19.05 10.25 22.46
CA GLN A 514 -19.40 11.64 22.73
C GLN A 514 -18.77 12.65 21.78
N ILE A 515 -17.94 12.20 20.84
CA ILE A 515 -17.22 13.05 19.89
C ILE A 515 -17.65 12.71 18.46
N GLN A 516 -17.48 13.64 17.54
CA GLN A 516 -17.90 13.50 16.14
C GLN A 516 -16.90 12.66 15.33
N ASN A 517 -16.68 11.40 15.73
CA ASN A 517 -15.80 10.45 15.04
C ASN A 517 -16.54 9.55 14.04
N PHE A 518 -17.85 9.73 13.89
CA PHE A 518 -18.75 8.93 13.05
C PHE A 518 -18.67 7.42 13.32
N GLY A 519 -18.44 7.03 14.58
CA GLY A 519 -18.28 5.64 14.99
C GLY A 519 -16.97 4.99 14.55
N ILE A 520 -16.01 5.76 14.02
CA ILE A 520 -14.69 5.24 13.64
C ILE A 520 -13.88 5.04 14.92
N GLN A 521 -13.62 3.78 15.28
CA GLN A 521 -12.81 3.42 16.46
C GLN A 521 -11.37 2.99 16.15
N SER A 522 -11.02 2.81 14.87
CA SER A 522 -9.71 2.31 14.46
C SER A 522 -9.16 2.97 13.20
N THR A 523 -7.83 2.97 13.09
CA THR A 523 -7.04 3.33 11.90
C THR A 523 -6.96 2.20 10.87
N SER A 524 -7.77 1.14 10.99
CA SER A 524 -7.77 -0.01 10.05
C SER A 524 -7.94 0.41 8.59
N ARG A 525 -8.62 1.54 8.36
CA ARG A 525 -8.80 2.19 7.07
C ARG A 525 -7.49 2.76 6.52
N THR A 526 -6.71 3.43 7.35
CA THR A 526 -5.37 3.93 7.04
C THR A 526 -4.40 2.77 6.86
N GLU A 527 -4.46 1.72 7.69
CA GLU A 527 -3.67 0.50 7.51
C GLU A 527 -3.98 -0.21 6.19
N SER A 528 -5.25 -0.21 5.76
CA SER A 528 -5.66 -0.73 4.45
C SER A 528 -5.11 0.11 3.30
N ALA A 529 -5.04 1.44 3.47
CA ALA A 529 -4.39 2.34 2.51
C ALA A 529 -2.87 2.07 2.45
N HIS A 530 -2.20 1.94 3.60
CA HIS A 530 -0.81 1.50 3.70
C HIS A 530 -0.57 0.16 3.01
N ALA A 531 -1.44 -0.83 3.22
CA ALA A 531 -1.34 -2.12 2.57
C ALA A 531 -1.51 -2.03 1.04
N ALA A 532 -2.45 -1.19 0.57
CA ALA A 532 -2.64 -0.92 -0.85
C ALA A 532 -1.41 -0.23 -1.46
N LEU A 533 -0.89 0.82 -0.82
CA LEU A 533 0.33 1.50 -1.24
C LEU A 533 1.51 0.52 -1.30
N LYS A 534 1.74 -0.25 -0.23
CA LYS A 534 2.80 -1.27 -0.18
C LYS A 534 2.63 -2.36 -1.24
N SER A 535 1.41 -2.64 -1.69
CA SER A 535 1.17 -3.62 -2.76
C SER A 535 1.64 -3.13 -4.14
N HIS A 536 1.68 -1.82 -4.35
CA HIS A 536 2.27 -1.18 -5.52
C HIS A 536 3.79 -1.05 -5.41
N LEU A 537 4.33 -1.10 -4.18
CA LEU A 537 5.76 -1.08 -3.95
C LEU A 537 6.40 -2.46 -4.19
N SER A 538 7.54 -2.40 -4.86
CA SER A 538 8.32 -3.55 -5.31
C SER A 538 9.04 -4.31 -4.22
N ASN A 539 9.54 -3.55 -3.25
CA ASN A 539 10.30 -3.99 -2.11
C ASN A 539 10.25 -2.88 -1.06
N SER A 540 10.69 -3.19 0.15
CA SER A 540 10.66 -2.25 1.28
C SER A 540 11.54 -1.01 1.13
N ARG A 541 12.32 -0.91 0.04
CA ARG A 541 13.33 0.11 -0.23
C ARG A 541 13.14 0.69 -1.63
N ALA A 542 11.90 0.89 -2.06
CA ALA A 542 11.59 1.53 -3.34
C ALA A 542 12.23 2.93 -3.42
N SER A 543 12.59 3.39 -4.61
CA SER A 543 13.09 4.76 -4.79
C SER A 543 11.94 5.77 -4.74
N LEU A 544 12.22 7.04 -4.43
CA LEU A 544 11.18 8.04 -4.19
C LEU A 544 10.27 8.31 -5.39
N ASP A 545 10.79 8.26 -6.62
CA ASP A 545 9.97 8.35 -7.85
C ASP A 545 9.03 7.14 -8.02
N VAL A 546 9.45 5.96 -7.58
CA VAL A 546 8.59 4.75 -7.59
C VAL A 546 7.50 4.90 -6.53
N LEU A 547 7.85 5.44 -5.35
CA LEU A 547 6.89 5.72 -4.29
C LEU A 547 5.83 6.74 -4.75
N LEU A 548 6.23 7.83 -5.39
CA LEU A 548 5.30 8.84 -5.89
C LEU A 548 4.33 8.27 -6.92
N ARG A 549 4.82 7.47 -7.87
CA ARG A 549 3.97 6.78 -8.83
C ARG A 549 2.97 5.85 -8.13
N ALA A 550 3.44 5.06 -7.16
CA ALA A 550 2.57 4.19 -6.37
C ALA A 550 1.48 4.97 -5.58
N ILE A 551 1.80 6.17 -5.07
CA ILE A 551 0.83 7.06 -4.42
C ILE A 551 -0.22 7.55 -5.42
N LYS A 552 0.20 8.03 -6.60
CA LYS A 552 -0.72 8.47 -7.67
C LYS A 552 -1.63 7.35 -8.17
N ASP A 553 -1.09 6.14 -8.31
CA ASP A 553 -1.86 4.95 -8.68
C ASP A 553 -2.91 4.62 -7.59
N THR A 554 -2.50 4.67 -6.32
CA THR A 554 -3.38 4.45 -5.17
C THR A 554 -4.51 5.48 -5.11
N LEU A 555 -4.22 6.75 -5.41
CA LEU A 555 -5.22 7.82 -5.49
C LEU A 555 -6.25 7.59 -6.58
N THR A 556 -5.79 7.26 -7.79
CA THR A 556 -6.67 6.94 -8.92
C THR A 556 -7.61 5.79 -8.54
N GLN A 557 -7.08 4.79 -7.86
CA GLN A 557 -7.83 3.63 -7.42
C GLN A 557 -8.83 3.92 -6.28
N GLN A 558 -8.47 4.79 -5.33
CA GLN A 558 -9.39 5.27 -4.29
C GLN A 558 -10.57 6.00 -4.92
N ARG A 559 -10.30 6.90 -5.88
CA ARG A 559 -11.31 7.65 -6.65
C ARG A 559 -12.27 6.70 -7.38
N ASP A 560 -11.74 5.72 -8.10
CA ASP A 560 -12.58 4.76 -8.83
C ASP A 560 -13.44 3.89 -7.90
N THR A 561 -12.92 3.57 -6.71
CA THR A 561 -13.67 2.83 -5.68
C THR A 561 -14.81 3.68 -5.12
N TYR A 562 -14.53 4.96 -4.84
CA TYR A 562 -15.52 5.92 -4.39
C TYR A 562 -16.65 6.09 -5.41
N PHE A 563 -16.32 6.36 -6.69
CA PHE A 563 -17.34 6.53 -7.74
C PHE A 563 -18.16 5.26 -7.99
N ARG A 564 -17.54 4.07 -7.97
CA ARG A 564 -18.27 2.80 -8.05
C ARG A 564 -19.28 2.66 -6.91
N ARG A 565 -18.88 3.03 -5.69
CA ARG A 565 -19.78 2.97 -4.53
C ARG A 565 -20.88 4.01 -4.66
N LEU A 566 -20.55 5.27 -4.98
CA LEU A 566 -21.52 6.33 -5.21
C LEU A 566 -22.57 5.95 -6.27
N ASN A 567 -22.15 5.35 -7.38
CA ASN A 567 -23.06 4.90 -8.43
C ASN A 567 -23.93 3.71 -8.00
N ALA A 568 -23.36 2.76 -7.25
CA ALA A 568 -24.13 1.65 -6.67
C ALA A 568 -25.19 2.15 -5.66
N GLU A 569 -24.88 3.22 -4.93
CA GLU A 569 -25.78 3.88 -3.99
C GLU A 569 -26.91 4.62 -4.73
N ARG A 570 -26.59 5.32 -5.82
CA ARG A 570 -27.60 5.99 -6.67
C ARG A 570 -28.53 5.02 -7.38
N GLY A 571 -28.06 3.80 -7.67
CA GLY A 571 -28.77 2.82 -8.51
C GLY A 571 -29.67 1.83 -7.77
N LYS A 572 -29.69 1.82 -6.44
CA LYS A 572 -30.49 0.87 -5.64
C LYS A 572 -31.37 1.62 -4.66
N ASP A 573 -32.64 1.27 -4.57
CA ASP A 573 -33.49 1.71 -3.46
C ASP A 573 -33.35 0.70 -2.29
N ILE A 574 -33.29 1.19 -1.05
CA ILE A 574 -33.32 0.33 0.14
C ILE A 574 -34.76 -0.17 0.32
N VAL A 575 -34.96 -1.46 0.04
CA VAL A 575 -36.28 -2.12 0.09
C VAL A 575 -36.92 -1.99 1.48
N GLU A 576 -36.14 -2.13 2.54
CA GLU A 576 -36.58 -2.04 3.94
C GLU A 576 -37.18 -0.66 4.30
N CYS A 577 -36.74 0.41 3.62
CA CYS A 577 -37.23 1.77 3.84
C CYS A 577 -38.37 2.17 2.88
N ARG A 578 -38.77 1.29 1.96
CA ARG A 578 -39.76 1.59 0.91
C ARG A 578 -41.13 1.92 1.49
N ASP A 579 -41.45 1.35 2.65
CA ASP A 579 -42.76 1.47 3.26
C ASP A 579 -42.77 2.37 4.51
N THR A 580 -41.59 2.84 4.96
CA THR A 580 -41.47 3.76 6.11
C THR A 580 -41.73 5.22 5.69
N PRO A 581 -42.84 5.86 6.11
CA PRO A 581 -43.24 7.18 5.61
C PRO A 581 -42.23 8.29 5.94
N ILE A 582 -41.57 8.22 7.10
CA ILE A 582 -40.63 9.25 7.60
C ILE A 582 -39.38 9.38 6.72
N PHE A 583 -39.03 8.33 5.98
CA PHE A 583 -37.83 8.30 5.14
C PHE A 583 -38.11 8.62 3.67
N ARG A 584 -39.37 8.88 3.30
CA ARG A 584 -39.78 9.13 1.91
C ARG A 584 -38.99 10.25 1.25
N ASP A 585 -38.83 11.38 1.95
CA ASP A 585 -38.22 12.58 1.39
C ASP A 585 -36.70 12.56 1.40
N LEU A 586 -36.09 11.64 2.15
CA LEU A 586 -34.65 11.44 2.21
C LEU A 586 -34.15 10.48 1.12
N ARG A 587 -35.06 9.76 0.44
CA ARG A 587 -34.69 8.73 -0.54
C ARG A 587 -33.82 9.34 -1.63
N ARG A 588 -32.70 8.66 -1.92
CA ARG A 588 -31.71 9.08 -2.91
C ARG A 588 -31.05 10.45 -2.64
N LYS A 589 -31.29 11.06 -1.46
CA LYS A 589 -30.65 12.32 -1.01
C LYS A 589 -29.60 12.10 0.08
N VAL A 590 -29.62 10.93 0.72
CA VAL A 590 -28.67 10.52 1.76
C VAL A 590 -28.08 9.17 1.38
N SER A 591 -26.86 8.87 1.85
CA SER A 591 -26.20 7.59 1.55
C SER A 591 -26.94 6.42 2.19
N HIS A 592 -26.82 5.21 1.64
CA HIS A 592 -27.41 4.01 2.23
C HIS A 592 -26.84 3.70 3.62
N ALA A 593 -25.56 4.02 3.82
CA ALA A 593 -24.94 3.91 5.14
C ALA A 593 -25.64 4.81 6.16
N ALA A 594 -25.81 6.10 5.84
CA ALA A 594 -26.53 7.05 6.70
C ALA A 594 -27.99 6.60 6.91
N PHE A 595 -28.64 6.13 5.85
CA PHE A 595 -30.00 5.61 5.92
C PHE A 595 -30.16 4.42 6.84
N LYS A 596 -29.23 3.46 6.77
CA LYS A 596 -29.24 2.28 7.63
C LYS A 596 -29.11 2.69 9.10
N THR A 597 -28.21 3.61 9.41
CA THR A 597 -28.07 4.16 10.77
C THR A 597 -29.34 4.87 11.23
N MET A 598 -29.96 5.69 10.38
CA MET A 598 -31.23 6.35 10.71
C MET A 598 -32.37 5.34 10.92
N LEU A 599 -32.45 4.30 10.10
CA LEU A 599 -33.45 3.23 10.24
C LEU A 599 -33.28 2.46 11.55
N GLU A 600 -32.04 2.12 11.92
CA GLU A 600 -31.71 1.49 13.21
C GLU A 600 -32.18 2.36 14.38
N GLN A 601 -31.90 3.66 14.35
CA GLN A 601 -32.37 4.59 15.39
C GLN A 601 -33.89 4.72 15.41
N TRP A 602 -34.54 4.72 14.25
CA TRP A 602 -36.00 4.76 14.17
C TRP A 602 -36.64 3.50 14.76
N HIS A 603 -36.07 2.32 14.52
CA HIS A 603 -36.54 1.08 15.16
C HIS A 603 -36.40 1.13 16.68
N ILE A 604 -35.25 1.59 17.20
CA ILE A 604 -35.03 1.75 18.64
C ILE A 604 -36.06 2.71 19.23
N ALA A 605 -36.28 3.85 18.59
CA ALA A 605 -37.25 4.85 19.03
C ALA A 605 -38.69 4.31 18.99
N LYS A 606 -39.06 3.58 17.94
CA LYS A 606 -40.38 2.97 17.79
C LYS A 606 -40.63 1.89 18.83
N GLU A 607 -39.67 0.99 19.06
CA GLU A 607 -39.75 -0.02 20.11
C GLU A 607 -39.87 0.61 21.50
N ALA A 608 -39.11 1.68 21.77
CA ALA A 608 -39.21 2.42 23.02
C ALA A 608 -40.61 3.05 23.20
N LEU A 609 -41.17 3.61 22.13
CA LEU A 609 -42.52 4.18 22.13
C LEU A 609 -43.59 3.11 22.37
N GLU A 610 -43.51 1.97 21.66
CA GLU A 610 -44.44 0.84 21.82
C GLU A 610 -44.36 0.25 23.24
N ARG A 611 -43.15 0.08 23.81
CA ARG A 611 -42.93 -0.37 25.19
C ARG A 611 -43.30 0.67 26.25
N SER A 612 -43.28 1.97 25.93
CA SER A 612 -43.63 3.04 26.88
C SER A 612 -45.13 3.09 27.25
N SER A 613 -45.97 2.30 26.57
CA SER A 613 -47.33 1.94 27.04
C SER A 613 -47.32 1.13 28.36
N GLY A 614 -46.13 0.69 28.82
CA GLY A 614 -45.86 0.10 30.13
C GLY A 614 -44.43 0.42 30.59
N ALA A 615 -44.20 1.66 31.04
CA ALA A 615 -43.06 2.13 31.86
C ALA A 615 -41.73 1.34 31.79
N VAL A 616 -40.95 1.52 30.72
CA VAL A 616 -39.48 1.38 30.79
C VAL A 616 -38.85 2.62 30.18
N ASN A 617 -38.30 3.47 31.04
CA ASN A 617 -37.67 4.74 30.68
C ASN A 617 -36.25 4.49 30.13
N MET A 618 -36.07 3.89 28.94
CA MET A 618 -34.71 3.77 28.36
C MET A 618 -34.10 5.17 28.21
N ALA A 619 -33.03 5.46 28.96
CA ALA A 619 -32.36 6.74 28.87
C ALA A 619 -31.78 6.91 27.45
N CYS A 620 -32.16 7.97 26.75
CA CYS A 620 -31.54 8.34 25.49
C CYS A 620 -30.07 8.63 25.75
N THR A 621 -29.16 7.90 25.09
CA THR A 621 -27.71 8.09 25.27
C THR A 621 -27.18 9.31 24.51
N GLU A 622 -28.03 9.99 23.73
CA GLU A 622 -27.71 11.11 22.83
C GLU A 622 -26.58 10.81 21.83
N THR A 623 -26.13 9.56 21.73
CA THR A 623 -24.95 9.18 20.94
C THR A 623 -25.14 9.54 19.49
N PHE A 624 -26.31 9.24 18.91
CA PHE A 624 -26.61 9.59 17.52
C PHE A 624 -26.55 11.11 17.29
N MET A 625 -27.11 11.91 18.20
CA MET A 625 -27.08 13.37 18.10
C MET A 625 -25.63 13.88 18.19
N ARG A 626 -24.84 13.40 19.16
CA ARG A 626 -23.44 13.83 19.32
C ARG A 626 -22.53 13.42 18.15
N GLN A 627 -22.86 12.33 17.48
CA GLN A 627 -22.12 11.83 16.32
C GLN A 627 -22.51 12.52 15.00
N HIS A 628 -23.74 13.04 14.89
CA HIS A 628 -24.29 13.48 13.60
C HIS A 628 -24.91 14.89 13.60
N GLU A 629 -25.16 15.50 14.75
CA GLU A 629 -25.67 16.88 14.91
C GLU A 629 -24.56 17.84 15.40
N SER A 630 -24.51 19.03 14.81
CA SER A 630 -23.54 20.07 15.20
C SER A 630 -23.95 20.72 16.51
N ARG A 631 -22.99 20.94 17.43
CA ARG A 631 -23.14 21.65 18.73
C ARG A 631 -24.13 22.83 18.66
N GLY A 632 -25.38 22.55 19.01
CA GLY A 632 -26.37 23.50 19.52
C GLY A 632 -26.61 23.21 21.00
N ASP A 633 -26.98 24.25 21.75
CA ASP A 633 -27.12 24.33 23.21
C ASP A 633 -27.58 23.02 23.92
N PRO A 634 -26.87 22.52 24.97
CA PRO A 634 -27.20 21.28 25.68
C PRO A 634 -28.50 21.29 26.50
N SER A 635 -29.32 22.35 26.43
CA SER A 635 -30.41 22.58 27.38
C SER A 635 -31.80 22.06 26.98
N SER A 636 -31.95 21.29 25.89
CA SER A 636 -33.27 20.80 25.46
C SER A 636 -33.41 19.27 25.57
N ASN A 637 -34.01 18.85 26.67
CA ASN A 637 -34.30 17.45 27.05
C ASN A 637 -35.06 16.64 25.97
N GLY A 638 -34.58 15.41 25.71
CA GLY A 638 -35.38 14.16 25.71
C GLY A 638 -36.39 13.87 24.59
N ALA A 639 -36.86 14.84 23.81
CA ALA A 639 -37.93 14.62 22.81
C ALA A 639 -37.50 14.89 21.35
N HIS A 640 -36.20 15.01 21.08
CA HIS A 640 -35.72 15.57 19.82
C HIS A 640 -35.45 14.59 18.68
N ALA A 641 -35.23 13.28 18.91
CA ALA A 641 -34.94 12.37 17.78
C ALA A 641 -36.11 12.24 16.78
N LEU A 642 -37.34 12.19 17.30
CA LEU A 642 -38.57 12.20 16.48
C LEU A 642 -38.88 13.60 15.93
N ALA A 643 -38.78 14.65 16.77
CA ALA A 643 -39.00 16.03 16.32
C ALA A 643 -37.98 16.47 15.26
N PHE A 644 -36.73 16.00 15.31
CA PHE A 644 -35.69 16.24 14.31
C PHE A 644 -36.04 15.56 12.98
N MET A 645 -36.44 14.28 13.01
CA MET A 645 -36.91 13.57 11.81
C MET A 645 -38.21 14.17 11.24
N GLU A 646 -39.06 14.78 12.08
CA GLU A 646 -40.31 15.44 11.69
C GLU A 646 -40.12 16.91 11.25
N SER A 647 -39.07 17.59 11.72
CA SER A 647 -38.88 19.05 11.57
C SER A 647 -38.59 19.55 10.15
N ARG A 648 -38.44 18.67 9.16
CA ARG A 648 -38.09 19.01 7.76
C ARG A 648 -36.82 19.87 7.61
N ALA A 649 -36.04 20.08 8.67
CA ALA A 649 -34.80 20.83 8.61
C ALA A 649 -33.71 19.94 7.97
N PRO A 650 -33.02 20.39 6.92
CA PRO A 650 -31.99 19.59 6.28
C PRO A 650 -30.81 19.42 7.26
N PRO A 651 -30.29 18.20 7.46
CA PRO A 651 -29.04 18.01 8.19
C PRO A 651 -27.89 18.73 7.48
N ARG A 652 -26.82 19.12 8.21
CA ARG A 652 -25.63 19.70 7.58
C ARG A 652 -25.13 18.78 6.46
N ARG A 653 -24.68 19.41 5.36
CA ARG A 653 -24.25 18.77 4.10
C ARG A 653 -23.19 17.66 4.26
N SER A 654 -22.38 17.65 5.32
CA SER A 654 -21.32 16.66 5.50
C SER A 654 -21.75 15.40 6.28
N SER A 655 -22.66 15.52 7.25
CA SER A 655 -22.92 14.41 8.18
C SER A 655 -24.12 13.52 7.82
N ILE A 656 -25.05 13.93 6.94
CA ILE A 656 -26.14 13.04 6.46
C ILE A 656 -26.49 13.21 4.96
N ALA A 657 -25.99 14.20 4.20
CA ALA A 657 -26.49 14.45 2.84
C ALA A 657 -25.41 14.63 1.75
N GLN A 658 -25.13 13.59 0.95
CA GLN A 658 -24.62 13.79 -0.42
C GLN A 658 -25.77 13.68 -1.43
N HIS A 659 -26.44 14.81 -1.69
CA HIS A 659 -26.64 15.40 -3.02
C HIS A 659 -27.49 16.69 -2.96
N SER A 660 -26.88 17.83 -3.32
CA SER A 660 -27.53 18.87 -4.12
C SER A 660 -26.49 19.91 -4.62
N ARG A 661 -26.00 19.70 -5.84
CA ARG A 661 -25.91 20.69 -6.94
C ARG A 661 -25.02 20.12 -8.07
N PRO A 662 -25.48 20.14 -9.33
CA PRO A 662 -24.56 20.27 -10.44
C PRO A 662 -23.93 21.67 -10.33
N CYS A 663 -22.60 21.75 -10.29
CA CYS A 663 -21.96 23.00 -10.67
C CYS A 663 -22.09 23.09 -12.19
N ASP A 664 -23.03 23.92 -12.66
CA ASP A 664 -22.97 24.51 -13.98
C ASP A 664 -21.66 25.30 -14.07
N GLN A 665 -20.61 24.69 -14.64
CA GLN A 665 -19.46 25.37 -15.25
C GLN A 665 -18.47 24.37 -15.88
N THR A 666 -18.95 23.46 -16.74
CA THR A 666 -18.09 22.78 -17.73
C THR A 666 -18.86 22.57 -19.03
N SER A 667 -19.12 23.66 -19.73
CA SER A 667 -19.49 23.65 -21.15
C SER A 667 -19.06 24.98 -21.77
N ALA A 668 -17.74 25.15 -21.87
CA ALA A 668 -17.15 25.96 -22.93
C ALA A 668 -16.94 25.04 -24.15
N TRP A 669 -17.85 25.12 -25.12
CA TRP A 669 -17.74 25.96 -26.33
C TRP A 669 -16.81 25.34 -27.40
N TYR A 670 -17.30 24.26 -27.99
CA TYR A 670 -17.27 23.92 -29.42
C TYR A 670 -18.74 23.55 -29.68
N GLU A 671 -19.58 24.29 -30.39
CA GLU A 671 -19.48 24.67 -31.81
C GLU A 671 -20.29 25.95 -32.11
N LYS A 672 -19.88 26.54 -33.22
CA LYS A 672 -20.43 27.70 -33.94
C LYS A 672 -21.67 27.26 -34.74
N GLU A 673 -22.45 28.26 -35.18
CA GLU A 673 -23.54 28.20 -36.18
C GLU A 673 -24.87 27.60 -35.67
N THR A 674 -26.05 28.24 -35.78
CA THR A 674 -26.50 29.38 -36.58
C THR A 674 -27.74 30.03 -35.94
N ARG A 675 -27.86 31.33 -36.18
CA ARG A 675 -29.02 32.25 -36.07
C ARG A 675 -30.37 31.55 -36.35
N GLU A 676 -31.46 31.87 -35.65
CA GLU A 676 -32.35 32.99 -36.00
C GLU A 676 -33.14 33.54 -34.77
N THR A 677 -33.04 34.85 -34.57
CA THR A 677 -33.93 35.77 -33.84
C THR A 677 -35.13 36.20 -34.72
N PRO A 678 -36.09 37.05 -34.26
CA PRO A 678 -36.80 37.15 -32.99
C PRO A 678 -38.31 37.49 -33.18
N LEU A 679 -39.12 37.49 -32.12
CA LEU A 679 -40.31 38.35 -31.92
C LEU A 679 -40.62 38.31 -30.40
N ALA A 680 -40.81 39.38 -29.63
CA ALA A 680 -40.62 40.82 -29.75
C ALA A 680 -40.46 41.36 -28.32
#